data_AF-E2A5M7-F1
#
_entry.id   AF-E2A5M7-F1
#
_cell.length_a   1.000
_cell.length_b   1.000
_cell.length_c   1.000
_cell.angle_alpha   90.00
_cell.angle_beta   90.00
_cell.angle_gamma   90.00
#
_symmetry.space_group_name_H-M   'P 1'
#
loop_
_entity.id
_entity.type
_entity.pdbx_description
1 polymer ?
#
loop_
_entity_poly.entity_id
_entity_poly.type
_entity_poly.pdbx_seq_one_letter_code
_entity_poly.pdbx_strand_id
1 'polypeptide(L)'
;MLRQAYSRCVCLSLERKSTRGCNGARFITCGDETSRRYSSADAERKLSFLSSGEKGYSSESFPRLPSQSQIVIAGAGTVANSVAYHLILNGWNDVLVLEQNTIGSGSSHFGSGTIGLFKPISRRNLIAYSIKLYQRLQDMGYDIGLRQCGSINLAQSKDRMVALKRRMAYNIPTGLHCEILGKEELKRLHPYLCVDDLEGAIFVPEDAVANLSAICEVLAKLAKQGGARYIEHCHIEEVKTEKGAVKYVKTEHGTVSCEYFINCAGMWARELGLRCTPPVRIPAYPVEHLYAVIPPLSSRIDTSLPYVRDFDSYSYMREWQGGLLLGWFEPNAKHAFGSGNVPSKNWMEHVKSDPAHWQPLWDKVIHRLPILKEVEHPNVYNCPDNFTPDSRWILGESPEVKNYFVAVGMNGNSLQGAGGIGKEIAESIINGESKQEVLPFNVQRFLDLHNNKQYLQQRMKEVVGRNYAILYPLQSEYKYARKLRCSPLYSVLEERGAVFGIKMAYERPLYFDSTYKRGQKKPIMPKGSFYKPKFFDFMKEEFQACREGVGIIDMSSFSKIEIKSSHEEVVEYLQQLCSNDANIPVGGIVHTGMQNEKGGYENDCILVRQSENSYFMVSPTLQQTRIYQWMSRHLPADHLVGLNDVTSKYTVINIVGPKATELLSELSNSDINLSPFTYKTVNIAYASDVMVMAFTHTGESGYCLYIPSEYALHVYSTLMAIGKDYGARDVGVLTQRFMRIERFIPFWAEELTPYVTPYEAGNGYRVKLNVNITIKQNYFIGKSALQRQKTEGVTKRLVLFVLNGMDLNKDVWAWGGEPLYRNGEFVGTVTSAGYGFVTEKLICLGFISLPKTRHEQEIHVITTDFIMDPTARYEIDIAGTRFPVKPHIHPLPIPVLSSKSNQKYIPTPVISYQSDVSC
;
A
#
# COMPACT_ATOMS: atom_id res chain seq x y z
N MET A 1 22.20 -36.41 18.84
CA MET A 1 22.27 -37.41 17.75
C MET A 1 21.43 -36.91 16.60
N LEU A 2 22.09 -36.52 15.51
CA LEU A 2 21.62 -36.44 14.10
C LEU A 2 22.67 -35.61 13.36
N ARG A 3 23.75 -36.30 12.98
CA ARG A 3 24.70 -35.91 11.93
C ARG A 3 24.28 -36.69 10.67
N GLN A 4 24.62 -36.09 9.51
CA GLN A 4 24.63 -36.67 8.16
C GLN A 4 23.32 -36.66 7.36
N ALA A 5 23.22 -35.71 6.42
CA ALA A 5 22.95 -35.96 5.00
C ALA A 5 23.09 -34.65 4.19
N TYR A 6 24.30 -34.31 3.75
CA TYR A 6 24.52 -33.33 2.68
C TYR A 6 25.67 -33.81 1.78
N SER A 7 25.32 -34.20 0.55
CA SER A 7 26.18 -34.37 -0.63
C SER A 7 25.23 -34.76 -1.78
N ARG A 8 25.21 -34.19 -2.99
CA ARG A 8 26.30 -33.68 -3.83
C ARG A 8 25.73 -32.60 -4.77
N CYS A 9 26.43 -31.48 -4.90
CA CYS A 9 26.27 -30.55 -6.03
C CYS A 9 27.63 -30.52 -6.74
N VAL A 10 27.69 -30.99 -7.99
CA VAL A 10 28.92 -31.04 -8.77
C VAL A 10 29.11 -29.67 -9.43
N CYS A 11 30.12 -28.93 -8.97
CA CYS A 11 30.71 -27.81 -9.70
C CYS A 11 31.49 -28.34 -10.89
N LEU A 12 31.21 -27.87 -12.10
CA LEU A 12 32.09 -28.00 -13.25
C LEU A 12 33.09 -26.84 -13.26
N SER A 13 34.35 -27.16 -12.99
CA SER A 13 35.51 -26.30 -13.21
C SER A 13 35.89 -26.30 -14.69
N LEU A 14 35.94 -25.12 -15.33
CA LEU A 14 36.55 -24.94 -16.65
C LEU A 14 38.05 -24.67 -16.47
N GLU A 15 38.87 -25.70 -16.72
CA GLU A 15 40.31 -25.56 -16.84
C GLU A 15 40.71 -24.91 -18.17
N ARG A 16 41.66 -23.97 -18.09
CA ARG A 16 42.46 -23.46 -19.20
C ARG A 16 43.42 -24.54 -19.70
N LYS A 17 43.47 -24.76 -21.02
CA LYS A 17 44.70 -25.20 -21.71
C LYS A 17 44.90 -24.44 -23.01
N SER A 18 46.04 -23.76 -23.08
CA SER A 18 46.65 -23.21 -24.30
C SER A 18 47.40 -24.31 -25.05
N THR A 19 47.45 -24.24 -26.39
CA THR A 19 48.69 -24.17 -27.20
C THR A 19 48.38 -24.08 -28.71
N ARG A 20 48.97 -23.06 -29.36
CA ARG A 20 49.61 -22.97 -30.72
C ARG A 20 49.20 -24.00 -31.79
N GLY A 21 48.99 -23.68 -33.08
CA GLY A 21 49.21 -22.50 -33.90
C GLY A 21 49.07 -22.86 -35.41
N CYS A 22 49.25 -21.87 -36.27
CA CYS A 22 49.42 -21.89 -37.74
C CYS A 22 48.18 -21.74 -38.67
N ASN A 23 48.13 -20.54 -39.27
CA ASN A 23 48.03 -20.21 -40.70
C ASN A 23 46.80 -20.64 -41.52
N GLY A 24 46.07 -19.63 -41.99
CA GLY A 24 45.10 -19.78 -43.09
C GLY A 24 44.27 -18.52 -43.32
N ALA A 25 44.91 -17.41 -43.71
CA ALA A 25 44.21 -16.24 -44.20
C ALA A 25 43.49 -16.55 -45.53
N ARG A 26 42.18 -16.36 -45.59
CA ARG A 26 41.44 -16.09 -46.84
C ARG A 26 40.40 -15.02 -46.60
N PHE A 27 40.68 -13.87 -47.20
CA PHE A 27 39.78 -12.76 -47.45
C PHE A 27 38.61 -13.24 -48.32
N ILE A 28 37.39 -12.84 -47.95
CA ILE A 28 36.29 -12.68 -48.91
C ILE A 28 35.78 -11.25 -48.76
N THR A 29 36.10 -10.46 -49.77
CA THR A 29 35.60 -9.13 -50.05
C THR A 29 34.14 -9.22 -50.53
N CYS A 30 33.25 -8.40 -49.98
CA CYS A 30 32.04 -7.97 -50.69
C CYS A 30 32.18 -6.47 -50.97
N GLY A 31 32.26 -6.13 -52.25
CA GLY A 31 32.35 -4.77 -52.75
C GLY A 31 30.97 -4.10 -52.89
N ASP A 32 30.98 -2.83 -52.50
CA ASP A 32 30.32 -1.64 -53.03
C ASP A 32 28.87 -1.62 -53.54
N GLU A 33 28.15 -0.70 -52.89
CA GLU A 33 27.34 0.40 -53.42
C GLU A 33 26.26 0.10 -54.46
N THR A 34 25.01 0.36 -54.07
CA THR A 34 24.17 1.33 -54.79
C THR A 34 23.12 1.96 -53.87
N SER A 35 23.14 3.28 -53.83
CA SER A 35 22.12 4.16 -53.27
C SER A 35 20.74 3.90 -53.85
N ARG A 36 19.71 3.71 -53.01
CA ARG A 36 18.31 3.96 -53.39
C ARG A 36 17.53 4.66 -52.27
N ARG A 37 16.99 5.82 -52.64
CA ARG A 37 16.04 6.64 -51.88
C ARG A 37 14.76 5.84 -51.69
N TYR A 38 14.24 5.76 -50.46
CA TYR A 38 12.92 5.20 -50.20
C TYR A 38 11.86 6.31 -50.22
N SER A 39 11.00 6.29 -51.22
CA SER A 39 9.75 7.07 -51.28
C SER A 39 8.58 6.28 -50.68
N SER A 40 7.60 7.01 -50.18
CA SER A 40 6.44 6.60 -49.37
C SER A 40 5.38 5.71 -50.07
N ALA A 41 5.77 4.67 -50.81
CA ALA A 41 4.81 3.85 -51.57
C ALA A 41 4.91 2.33 -51.35
N ASP A 42 5.81 1.83 -50.48
CA ASP A 42 5.97 0.39 -50.22
C ASP A 42 5.22 -0.12 -48.96
N ALA A 43 4.42 0.73 -48.31
CA ALA A 43 3.63 0.35 -47.12
C ALA A 43 2.21 -0.17 -47.43
N GLU A 44 1.72 -0.05 -48.67
CA GLU A 44 0.34 -0.44 -49.02
C GLU A 44 0.21 -1.76 -49.82
N ARG A 45 1.32 -2.47 -50.06
CA ARG A 45 1.32 -3.73 -50.83
C ARG A 45 1.55 -5.00 -49.98
N LYS A 46 0.98 -5.04 -48.78
CA LYS A 46 0.85 -6.27 -47.96
C LYS A 46 -0.58 -6.53 -47.47
N LEU A 47 -1.59 -5.91 -48.09
CA LEU A 47 -3.00 -6.06 -47.70
C LEU A 47 -3.95 -6.49 -48.84
N SER A 48 -3.45 -7.00 -49.97
CA SER A 48 -4.32 -7.47 -51.06
C SER A 48 -3.69 -8.58 -51.89
N PHE A 49 -3.56 -9.79 -51.35
CA PHE A 49 -3.41 -11.03 -52.14
C PHE A 49 -3.87 -12.25 -51.31
N LEU A 50 -5.16 -12.34 -51.06
CA LEU A 50 -5.83 -13.59 -50.65
C LEU A 50 -7.22 -13.65 -51.29
N SER A 51 -7.27 -13.98 -52.58
CA SER A 51 -8.48 -14.57 -53.17
C SER A 51 -8.09 -15.54 -54.28
N SER A 52 -8.71 -16.72 -54.26
CA SER A 52 -8.60 -17.84 -55.19
C SER A 52 -7.30 -18.66 -55.16
N GLY A 53 -7.37 -19.76 -54.42
CA GLY A 53 -6.43 -20.87 -54.45
C GLY A 53 -6.96 -22.01 -53.57
N GLU A 54 -7.76 -22.89 -54.15
CA GLU A 54 -8.16 -24.15 -53.52
C GLU A 54 -6.89 -24.95 -53.15
N LYS A 55 -6.59 -25.01 -51.85
CA LYS A 55 -5.63 -25.95 -51.27
C LYS A 55 -6.33 -26.65 -50.11
N GLY A 56 -6.22 -27.97 -50.11
CA GLY A 56 -7.01 -28.87 -49.28
C GLY A 56 -7.03 -28.52 -47.79
N TYR A 57 -8.18 -28.77 -47.17
CA TYR A 57 -8.38 -28.74 -45.73
C TYR A 57 -7.35 -29.64 -45.02
N SER A 58 -6.24 -29.06 -44.56
CA SER A 58 -5.56 -29.59 -43.39
C SER A 58 -6.40 -29.19 -42.18
N SER A 59 -6.96 -30.15 -41.46
CA SER A 59 -7.59 -29.92 -40.16
C SER A 59 -6.62 -29.13 -39.28
N GLU A 60 -6.96 -27.90 -38.92
CA GLU A 60 -6.24 -27.15 -37.88
C GLU A 60 -6.27 -28.01 -36.61
N SER A 61 -5.12 -28.58 -36.26
CA SER A 61 -4.98 -29.31 -35.00
C SER A 61 -5.06 -28.27 -33.87
N PHE A 62 -6.23 -28.15 -33.24
CA PHE A 62 -6.38 -27.36 -32.03
C PHE A 62 -5.26 -27.70 -31.03
N PRO A 63 -4.62 -26.70 -30.38
CA PRO A 63 -3.57 -26.96 -29.43
C PRO A 63 -4.10 -27.87 -28.32
N ARG A 64 -3.50 -29.06 -28.17
CA ARG A 64 -3.96 -30.09 -27.22
C ARG A 64 -3.77 -29.59 -25.79
N LEU A 65 -4.86 -29.11 -25.20
CA LEU A 65 -4.90 -28.70 -23.80
C LEU A 65 -4.63 -29.92 -22.90
N PRO A 66 -3.72 -29.82 -21.91
CA PRO A 66 -3.51 -30.91 -20.98
C PRO A 66 -4.70 -31.06 -20.02
N SER A 67 -4.99 -32.29 -19.59
CA SER A 67 -6.06 -32.54 -18.62
C SER A 67 -5.75 -32.00 -17.21
N GLN A 68 -4.46 -31.85 -16.89
CA GLN A 68 -3.99 -31.33 -15.62
C GLN A 68 -2.66 -30.56 -15.76
N SER A 69 -2.47 -29.59 -14.87
CA SER A 69 -1.20 -28.92 -14.61
C SER A 69 -1.20 -28.41 -13.17
N GLN A 70 -0.08 -28.53 -12.46
CA GLN A 70 0.03 -28.07 -11.08
C GLN A 70 -0.29 -26.57 -10.93
N ILE A 71 0.25 -25.75 -11.82
CA ILE A 71 0.04 -24.29 -11.83
C ILE A 71 -0.56 -23.85 -13.17
N VAL A 72 -1.66 -23.10 -13.10
CA VAL A 72 -2.22 -22.38 -14.26
C VAL A 72 -2.07 -20.87 -14.07
N ILE A 73 -1.49 -20.19 -15.06
CA ILE A 73 -1.31 -18.73 -15.09
C ILE A 73 -2.21 -18.16 -16.18
N ALA A 74 -3.06 -17.19 -15.83
CA ALA A 74 -3.92 -16.48 -16.76
C ALA A 74 -3.24 -15.23 -17.32
N GLY A 75 -3.09 -15.19 -18.64
CA GLY A 75 -2.42 -14.12 -19.41
C GLY A 75 -0.94 -14.41 -19.63
N ALA A 76 -0.38 -13.88 -20.72
CA ALA A 76 1.03 -13.98 -21.08
C ALA A 76 1.67 -12.59 -21.27
N GLY A 77 1.27 -11.61 -20.46
CA GLY A 77 1.94 -10.32 -20.34
C GLY A 77 3.24 -10.38 -19.54
N THR A 78 3.97 -9.27 -19.42
CA THR A 78 5.30 -9.23 -18.80
C THR A 78 5.33 -9.77 -17.37
N VAL A 79 4.29 -9.46 -16.57
CA VAL A 79 4.18 -9.95 -15.19
C VAL A 79 3.95 -11.46 -15.16
N ALA A 80 3.05 -11.98 -16.00
CA ALA A 80 2.78 -13.42 -16.07
C ALA A 80 4.02 -14.22 -16.51
N ASN A 81 4.72 -13.73 -17.55
CA ASN A 81 5.95 -14.36 -18.03
C ASN A 81 7.07 -14.30 -16.99
N SER A 82 7.12 -13.24 -16.19
CA SER A 82 8.03 -13.16 -15.04
C SER A 82 7.67 -14.20 -13.97
N VAL A 83 6.40 -14.38 -13.63
CA VAL A 83 5.96 -15.43 -12.68
C VAL A 83 6.35 -16.81 -13.20
N ALA A 84 6.03 -17.13 -14.46
CA ALA A 84 6.36 -18.41 -15.08
C ALA A 84 7.88 -18.66 -15.08
N TYR A 85 8.67 -17.66 -15.48
CA TYR A 85 10.13 -17.72 -15.46
C TYR A 85 10.68 -18.03 -14.06
N HIS A 86 10.17 -17.37 -13.01
CA HIS A 86 10.67 -17.60 -11.65
C HIS A 86 10.21 -18.93 -11.05
N LEU A 87 9.02 -19.42 -11.37
CA LEU A 87 8.60 -20.78 -10.98
C LEU A 87 9.55 -21.83 -11.57
N ILE A 88 9.80 -21.72 -12.88
CA ILE A 88 10.72 -22.59 -13.62
C ILE A 88 12.15 -22.52 -13.07
N LEU A 89 12.64 -21.31 -12.80
CA LEU A 89 13.97 -21.09 -12.21
C LEU A 89 14.13 -21.77 -10.83
N ASN A 90 13.03 -21.88 -10.07
CA ASN A 90 13.00 -22.57 -8.77
C ASN A 90 12.65 -24.06 -8.89
N GLY A 91 12.68 -24.63 -10.10
CA GLY A 91 12.50 -26.07 -10.34
C GLY A 91 11.05 -26.53 -10.51
N TRP A 92 10.07 -25.61 -10.54
CA TRP A 92 8.67 -25.94 -10.80
C TRP A 92 8.42 -26.00 -12.30
N ASN A 93 8.23 -27.20 -12.84
CA ASN A 93 8.19 -27.46 -14.29
C ASN A 93 6.80 -27.79 -14.83
N ASP A 94 5.80 -28.09 -13.99
CA ASP A 94 4.40 -28.25 -14.42
C ASP A 94 3.63 -26.93 -14.32
N VAL A 95 3.99 -26.00 -15.21
CA VAL A 95 3.40 -24.67 -15.33
C VAL A 95 2.73 -24.51 -16.69
N LEU A 96 1.45 -24.15 -16.68
CA LEU A 96 0.66 -23.86 -17.88
C LEU A 96 0.28 -22.38 -17.92
N VAL A 97 0.67 -21.67 -18.98
CA VAL A 97 0.28 -20.29 -19.26
C VAL A 97 -0.78 -20.29 -20.35
N LEU A 98 -1.93 -19.68 -20.07
CA LEU A 98 -3.05 -19.57 -21.00
C LEU A 98 -3.24 -18.11 -21.41
N GLU A 99 -3.21 -17.83 -22.70
CA GLU A 99 -3.35 -16.49 -23.28
C GLU A 99 -4.47 -16.48 -24.31
N GLN A 100 -5.40 -15.54 -24.19
CA GLN A 100 -6.58 -15.46 -25.04
C GLN A 100 -6.27 -14.98 -26.47
N ASN A 101 -5.16 -14.27 -26.66
CA ASN A 101 -4.65 -13.88 -27.97
C ASN A 101 -3.21 -14.39 -28.12
N THR A 102 -2.24 -13.49 -28.26
CA THR A 102 -0.81 -13.81 -28.35
C THR A 102 -0.02 -13.24 -27.18
N ILE A 103 1.19 -13.75 -26.96
CA ILE A 103 2.10 -13.30 -25.89
C ILE A 103 2.25 -11.77 -25.94
N GLY A 104 2.05 -11.14 -24.79
CA GLY A 104 2.15 -9.69 -24.62
C GLY A 104 0.96 -8.86 -25.10
N SER A 105 0.01 -9.41 -25.86
CA SER A 105 -1.03 -8.69 -26.64
C SER A 105 -1.99 -7.77 -25.88
N GLY A 106 -1.93 -7.75 -24.54
CA GLY A 106 -2.56 -6.72 -23.70
C GLY A 106 -1.75 -5.43 -23.63
N SER A 107 -1.76 -4.76 -22.47
CA SER A 107 -0.98 -3.53 -22.26
C SER A 107 0.54 -3.73 -22.27
N SER A 108 1.04 -4.97 -22.27
CA SER A 108 2.48 -5.26 -22.23
C SER A 108 3.23 -4.89 -23.52
N HIS A 109 2.55 -4.63 -24.64
CA HIS A 109 3.19 -4.05 -25.83
C HIS A 109 3.40 -2.53 -25.70
N PHE A 110 2.69 -1.88 -24.78
CA PHE A 110 2.59 -0.44 -24.71
C PHE A 110 3.16 0.04 -23.38
N GLY A 111 4.26 0.78 -23.44
CA GLY A 111 4.86 1.33 -22.24
C GLY A 111 6.04 2.22 -22.57
N SER A 112 6.32 3.16 -21.67
CA SER A 112 7.45 4.08 -21.83
C SER A 112 8.81 3.39 -21.70
N GLY A 113 8.85 2.17 -21.19
CA GLY A 113 10.11 1.50 -20.92
C GLY A 113 10.93 2.13 -19.79
N THR A 114 10.42 3.14 -19.09
CA THR A 114 11.15 3.82 -18.00
C THR A 114 11.14 2.97 -16.72
N ILE A 115 12.28 2.93 -16.03
CA ILE A 115 12.49 2.17 -14.80
C ILE A 115 13.10 3.12 -13.77
N GLY A 116 12.32 3.45 -12.73
CA GLY A 116 12.72 4.44 -11.73
C GLY A 116 12.74 3.92 -10.30
N LEU A 117 13.90 4.04 -9.66
CA LEU A 117 14.15 3.64 -8.27
C LEU A 117 13.72 4.71 -7.26
N PHE A 118 13.46 5.95 -7.70
CA PHE A 118 13.02 7.04 -6.83
C PHE A 118 11.57 6.86 -6.32
N LYS A 119 11.37 5.89 -5.43
CA LYS A 119 10.09 5.36 -4.93
C LYS A 119 10.20 5.00 -3.43
N PRO A 120 9.08 4.72 -2.74
CA PRO A 120 9.11 4.11 -1.40
C PRO A 120 9.87 2.76 -1.39
N ILE A 121 10.52 2.39 -0.27
CA ILE A 121 11.45 1.24 -0.19
C ILE A 121 10.78 -0.08 -0.60
N SER A 122 9.56 -0.36 -0.10
CA SER A 122 8.83 -1.59 -0.44
C SER A 122 8.62 -1.75 -1.95
N ARG A 123 8.31 -0.66 -2.66
CA ARG A 123 8.20 -0.65 -4.13
C ARG A 123 9.57 -0.73 -4.80
N ARG A 124 10.53 0.06 -4.30
CA ARG A 124 11.88 0.16 -4.87
C ARG A 124 12.61 -1.18 -4.81
N ASN A 125 12.46 -1.96 -3.75
CA ASN A 125 13.11 -3.27 -3.63
C ASN A 125 12.68 -4.23 -4.77
N LEU A 126 11.39 -4.24 -5.11
CA LEU A 126 10.87 -5.00 -6.24
C LEU A 126 11.43 -4.49 -7.57
N ILE A 127 11.48 -3.17 -7.77
CA ILE A 127 12.03 -2.54 -8.99
C ILE A 127 13.54 -2.80 -9.12
N ALA A 128 14.30 -2.67 -8.05
CA ALA A 128 15.74 -2.93 -8.02
C ALA A 128 16.05 -4.37 -8.39
N TYR A 129 15.23 -5.33 -7.96
CA TYR A 129 15.34 -6.70 -8.44
C TYR A 129 15.03 -6.81 -9.94
N SER A 130 13.99 -6.14 -10.46
CA SER A 130 13.70 -6.13 -11.90
C SER A 130 14.90 -5.63 -12.72
N ILE A 131 15.55 -4.53 -12.32
CA ILE A 131 16.76 -4.03 -13.00
C ILE A 131 17.87 -5.09 -12.99
N LYS A 132 18.12 -5.73 -11.85
CA LYS A 132 19.13 -6.80 -11.74
C LYS A 132 18.80 -7.99 -12.64
N LEU A 133 17.52 -8.37 -12.73
CA LEU A 133 17.07 -9.43 -13.63
C LEU A 133 17.32 -9.02 -15.09
N TYR A 134 16.92 -7.82 -15.48
CA TYR A 134 17.10 -7.33 -16.85
C TYR A 134 18.58 -7.25 -17.23
N GLN A 135 19.43 -6.78 -16.32
CA GLN A 135 20.88 -6.80 -16.54
C GLN A 135 21.37 -8.22 -16.84
N ARG A 136 20.96 -9.22 -16.04
CA ARG A 136 21.32 -10.62 -16.30
C ARG A 136 20.83 -11.12 -17.65
N LEU A 137 19.60 -10.76 -18.06
CA LEU A 137 19.08 -11.12 -19.37
C LEU A 137 19.92 -10.51 -20.50
N GLN A 138 20.34 -9.25 -20.35
CA GLN A 138 21.22 -8.59 -21.31
C GLN A 138 22.61 -9.25 -21.34
N ASP A 139 23.17 -9.61 -20.18
CA ASP A 139 24.46 -10.31 -20.06
C ASP A 139 24.42 -11.72 -20.69
N MET A 140 23.25 -12.37 -20.73
CA MET A 140 23.02 -13.63 -21.44
C MET A 140 22.96 -13.46 -22.97
N GLY A 141 23.05 -12.23 -23.49
CA GLY A 141 23.06 -11.92 -24.92
C GLY A 141 21.69 -11.60 -25.51
N TYR A 142 20.65 -11.38 -24.69
CA TYR A 142 19.36 -10.91 -25.20
C TYR A 142 19.36 -9.39 -25.36
N ASP A 143 19.06 -8.89 -26.57
CA ASP A 143 18.86 -7.45 -26.79
C ASP A 143 17.49 -7.03 -26.24
N ILE A 144 17.52 -6.48 -25.03
CA ILE A 144 16.34 -5.93 -24.34
C ILE A 144 16.40 -4.40 -24.24
N GLY A 145 17.38 -3.77 -24.90
CA GLY A 145 17.58 -2.33 -24.90
C GLY A 145 17.74 -1.70 -23.52
N LEU A 146 18.25 -2.45 -22.51
CA LEU A 146 18.49 -1.90 -21.17
C LEU A 146 19.65 -0.89 -21.24
N ARG A 147 19.36 0.34 -20.85
CA ARG A 147 20.35 1.43 -20.76
C ARG A 147 20.11 2.21 -19.48
N GLN A 148 21.17 2.43 -18.72
CA GLN A 148 21.14 3.27 -17.53
C GLN A 148 21.48 4.70 -17.93
N CYS A 149 20.45 5.49 -18.29
CA CYS A 149 20.60 6.89 -18.68
C CYS A 149 20.28 7.89 -17.55
N GLY A 150 19.85 7.41 -16.39
CA GLY A 150 19.40 8.23 -15.28
C GLY A 150 18.02 8.86 -15.51
N SER A 151 17.52 9.55 -14.48
CA SER A 151 16.25 10.28 -14.54
C SER A 151 16.32 11.67 -13.92
N ILE A 152 15.61 12.62 -14.52
CA ILE A 152 15.45 13.98 -14.01
C ILE A 152 14.01 14.14 -13.51
N ASN A 153 13.85 14.49 -12.24
CA ASN A 153 12.58 14.65 -11.55
C ASN A 153 12.36 16.14 -11.26
N LEU A 154 11.50 16.81 -12.05
CA LEU A 154 11.36 18.27 -12.03
C LEU A 154 10.47 18.79 -10.90
N ALA A 155 10.78 20.00 -10.42
CA ALA A 155 9.94 20.78 -9.53
C ALA A 155 9.65 22.17 -10.10
N GLN A 156 8.38 22.43 -10.42
CA GLN A 156 7.91 23.76 -10.85
C GLN A 156 7.48 24.64 -9.67
N SER A 157 7.43 24.08 -8.45
CA SER A 157 6.99 24.80 -7.25
C SER A 157 7.81 24.42 -6.02
N LYS A 158 7.86 25.32 -5.04
CA LYS A 158 8.56 25.10 -3.76
C LYS A 158 8.05 23.86 -3.04
N ASP A 159 6.73 23.66 -3.00
CA ASP A 159 6.13 22.47 -2.39
C ASP A 159 6.54 21.19 -3.15
N ARG A 160 6.62 21.24 -4.49
CA ARG A 160 7.15 20.09 -5.25
C ARG A 160 8.60 19.81 -4.88
N MET A 161 9.43 20.85 -4.75
CA MET A 161 10.82 20.68 -4.33
C MET A 161 10.93 20.08 -2.93
N VAL A 162 10.09 20.51 -1.97
CA VAL A 162 9.99 19.87 -0.64
C VAL A 162 9.60 18.40 -0.76
N ALA A 163 8.59 18.07 -1.58
CA ALA A 163 8.16 16.68 -1.78
C ALA A 163 9.28 15.80 -2.35
N LEU A 164 10.06 16.32 -3.31
CA LEU A 164 11.21 15.61 -3.88
C LEU A 164 12.35 15.47 -2.85
N LYS A 165 12.69 16.53 -2.12
CA LYS A 165 13.72 16.48 -1.06
C LYS A 165 13.35 15.50 0.06
N ARG A 166 12.09 15.39 0.45
CA ARG A 166 11.62 14.37 1.41
C ARG A 166 11.85 12.96 0.87
N ARG A 167 11.52 12.72 -0.40
CA ARG A 167 11.77 11.42 -1.05
C ARG A 167 13.26 11.11 -1.19
N MET A 168 14.07 12.14 -1.44
CA MET A 168 15.53 12.06 -1.48
C MET A 168 16.12 11.67 -0.10
N ALA A 169 15.76 12.40 0.96
CA ALA A 169 16.20 12.13 2.33
C ALA A 169 15.88 10.67 2.73
N TYR A 170 14.70 10.18 2.38
CA TYR A 170 14.31 8.79 2.62
C TYR A 170 15.14 7.75 1.82
N ASN A 171 15.57 8.08 0.60
CA ASN A 171 16.22 7.12 -0.30
C ASN A 171 17.75 7.07 -0.16
N ILE A 172 18.43 8.20 0.04
CA ILE A 172 19.90 8.28 0.11
C ILE A 172 20.50 7.28 1.11
N PRO A 173 20.02 7.17 2.37
CA PRO A 173 20.65 6.32 3.38
C PRO A 173 20.56 4.82 3.08
N THR A 174 19.74 4.45 2.10
CA THR A 174 19.52 3.08 1.69
C THR A 174 20.24 2.74 0.38
N GLY A 175 21.17 3.60 -0.05
CA GLY A 175 22.12 3.36 -1.15
C GLY A 175 21.67 3.86 -2.53
N LEU A 176 20.61 4.67 -2.63
CA LEU A 176 20.23 5.30 -3.91
C LEU A 176 20.89 6.68 -4.02
N HIS A 177 21.69 6.91 -5.05
CA HIS A 177 22.25 8.23 -5.28
C HIS A 177 21.20 9.18 -5.81
N CYS A 178 21.22 10.41 -5.31
CA CYS A 178 20.29 11.46 -5.71
C CYS A 178 21.05 12.79 -5.66
N GLU A 179 20.92 13.59 -6.72
CA GLU A 179 21.58 14.88 -6.82
C GLU A 179 20.54 15.98 -7.01
N ILE A 180 20.68 17.08 -6.27
CA ILE A 180 19.87 18.28 -6.52
C ILE A 180 20.52 19.04 -7.67
N LEU A 181 19.77 19.26 -8.75
CA LEU A 181 20.23 20.03 -9.90
C LEU A 181 19.62 21.43 -9.90
N GLY A 182 20.48 22.42 -10.14
CA GLY A 182 20.09 23.79 -10.50
C GLY A 182 19.83 23.93 -12.01
N LYS A 183 19.43 25.14 -12.43
CA LYS A 183 19.05 25.43 -13.82
C LYS A 183 20.18 25.22 -14.84
N GLU A 184 21.38 25.70 -14.53
CA GLU A 184 22.55 25.56 -15.41
C GLU A 184 22.92 24.09 -15.63
N GLU A 185 22.94 23.31 -14.55
CA GLU A 185 23.24 21.88 -14.62
C GLU A 185 22.16 21.10 -15.38
N LEU A 186 20.89 21.47 -15.23
CA LEU A 186 19.79 20.91 -16.02
C LEU A 186 19.93 21.21 -17.52
N LYS A 187 20.26 22.45 -17.90
CA LYS A 187 20.51 22.81 -19.30
C LYS A 187 21.69 22.04 -19.88
N ARG A 188 22.74 21.81 -19.08
CA ARG A 188 23.91 21.02 -19.48
C ARG A 188 23.56 19.54 -19.70
N LEU A 189 22.82 18.95 -18.76
CA LEU A 189 22.47 17.53 -18.78
C LEU A 189 21.36 17.20 -19.79
N HIS A 190 20.40 18.12 -20.00
CA HIS A 190 19.29 17.93 -20.91
C HIS A 190 18.97 19.24 -21.67
N PRO A 191 19.70 19.54 -22.76
CA PRO A 191 19.69 20.86 -23.42
C PRO A 191 18.36 21.27 -24.05
N TYR A 192 17.46 20.32 -24.27
CA TYR A 192 16.14 20.58 -24.85
C TYR A 192 15.11 21.10 -23.83
N LEU A 193 15.40 21.07 -22.52
CA LEU A 193 14.46 21.51 -21.49
C LEU A 193 14.43 23.04 -21.39
N CYS A 194 13.23 23.61 -21.40
CA CYS A 194 13.00 24.90 -20.79
C CYS A 194 13.13 24.72 -19.26
N VAL A 195 13.92 25.55 -18.58
CA VAL A 195 14.14 25.43 -17.12
C VAL A 195 13.96 26.74 -16.36
N ASP A 196 13.62 27.82 -17.07
CA ASP A 196 13.65 29.17 -16.51
C ASP A 196 12.61 29.35 -15.39
N ASP A 197 11.51 28.60 -15.44
CA ASP A 197 10.41 28.57 -14.46
C ASP A 197 10.54 27.49 -13.38
N LEU A 198 11.64 26.71 -13.38
CA LEU A 198 11.84 25.64 -12.40
C LEU A 198 12.43 26.15 -11.09
N GLU A 199 11.97 25.57 -9.99
CA GLU A 199 12.61 25.72 -8.67
C GLU A 199 13.84 24.82 -8.54
N GLY A 200 13.87 23.71 -9.28
CA GLY A 200 14.99 22.77 -9.34
C GLY A 200 14.55 21.38 -9.81
N ALA A 201 15.45 20.40 -9.66
CA ALA A 201 15.16 19.01 -9.94
C ALA A 201 15.98 18.05 -9.07
N ILE A 202 15.58 16.78 -9.03
CA ILE A 202 16.39 15.67 -8.50
C ILE A 202 16.82 14.77 -9.65
N PHE A 203 18.12 14.56 -9.80
CA PHE A 203 18.69 13.58 -10.72
C PHE A 203 19.00 12.27 -10.00
N VAL A 204 18.68 11.15 -10.66
CA VAL A 204 18.91 9.79 -10.15
C VAL A 204 19.65 8.98 -11.22
N PRO A 205 20.97 8.78 -11.10
CA PRO A 205 21.79 8.16 -12.15
C PRO A 205 21.54 6.67 -12.33
N GLU A 206 21.04 5.96 -11.32
CA GLU A 206 20.74 4.51 -11.38
C GLU A 206 19.45 4.19 -12.13
N ASP A 207 18.64 5.20 -12.45
CA ASP A 207 17.42 4.99 -13.21
C ASP A 207 17.74 4.59 -14.66
N ALA A 208 16.88 3.76 -15.24
CA ALA A 208 17.14 3.10 -16.50
C ALA A 208 15.94 3.13 -17.43
N VAL A 209 16.20 2.78 -18.68
CA VAL A 209 15.19 2.52 -19.70
C VAL A 209 15.43 1.14 -20.30
N ALA A 210 14.36 0.46 -20.71
CA ALA A 210 14.44 -0.80 -21.45
C ALA A 210 13.31 -0.94 -22.47
N ASN A 211 13.40 -1.94 -23.34
CA ASN A 211 12.33 -2.32 -24.26
C ASN A 211 11.40 -3.34 -23.58
N LEU A 212 10.17 -2.89 -23.28
CA LEU A 212 9.18 -3.69 -22.58
C LEU A 212 8.76 -4.95 -23.37
N SER A 213 8.51 -4.82 -24.67
CA SER A 213 8.10 -5.95 -25.52
C SER A 213 9.19 -7.01 -25.60
N ALA A 214 10.45 -6.59 -25.80
CA ALA A 214 11.59 -7.50 -25.83
C ALA A 214 11.76 -8.28 -24.51
N ILE A 215 11.61 -7.60 -23.36
CA ILE A 215 11.65 -8.26 -22.05
C ILE A 215 10.50 -9.26 -21.89
N CYS A 216 9.29 -8.90 -22.32
CA CYS A 216 8.13 -9.78 -22.28
C CYS A 216 8.38 -11.09 -23.06
N GLU A 217 8.91 -10.97 -24.28
CA GLU A 217 9.24 -12.09 -25.16
C GLU A 217 10.38 -12.95 -24.62
N VAL A 218 11.45 -12.35 -24.11
CA VAL A 218 12.61 -13.06 -23.55
C VAL A 218 12.21 -13.87 -22.33
N LEU A 219 11.40 -13.29 -21.42
CA LEU A 219 10.90 -14.02 -20.24
C LEU A 219 10.03 -15.21 -20.65
N ALA A 220 9.12 -15.02 -21.62
CA ALA A 220 8.31 -16.13 -22.13
C ALA A 220 9.18 -17.22 -22.78
N LYS A 221 10.17 -16.84 -23.58
CA LYS A 221 11.12 -17.75 -24.22
C LYS A 221 11.87 -18.59 -23.19
N LEU A 222 12.41 -17.94 -22.15
CA LEU A 222 13.16 -18.63 -21.09
C LEU A 222 12.26 -19.55 -20.27
N ALA A 223 11.03 -19.12 -19.94
CA ALA A 223 10.06 -19.98 -19.27
C ALA A 223 9.72 -21.22 -20.11
N LYS A 224 9.47 -21.06 -21.42
CA LYS A 224 9.24 -22.16 -22.37
C LYS A 224 10.42 -23.12 -22.42
N GLN A 225 11.65 -22.59 -22.52
CA GLN A 225 12.88 -23.39 -22.56
C GLN A 225 13.09 -24.21 -21.29
N GLY A 226 12.68 -23.70 -20.13
CA GLY A 226 12.75 -24.45 -18.88
C GLY A 226 11.55 -25.36 -18.60
N GLY A 227 10.59 -25.48 -19.53
CA GLY A 227 9.51 -26.47 -19.47
C GLY A 227 8.09 -25.92 -19.31
N ALA A 228 7.89 -24.61 -19.15
CA ALA A 228 6.54 -24.05 -19.07
C ALA A 228 5.81 -24.22 -20.40
N ARG A 229 4.55 -24.66 -20.33
CA ARG A 229 3.68 -24.84 -21.50
C ARG A 229 2.87 -23.57 -21.72
N TYR A 230 2.81 -23.09 -22.96
CA TYR A 230 2.04 -21.91 -23.33
C TYR A 230 0.99 -22.31 -24.36
N ILE A 231 -0.26 -21.90 -24.13
CA ILE A 231 -1.35 -22.06 -25.08
C ILE A 231 -1.92 -20.66 -25.37
N GLU A 232 -1.55 -20.13 -26.54
CA GLU A 232 -2.11 -18.90 -27.12
C GLU A 232 -3.48 -19.19 -27.74
N HIS A 233 -4.28 -18.15 -27.99
CA HIS A 233 -5.65 -18.25 -28.48
C HIS A 233 -6.56 -19.17 -27.64
N CYS A 234 -6.41 -19.11 -26.32
CA CYS A 234 -7.17 -19.89 -25.34
C CYS A 234 -7.79 -18.97 -24.28
N HIS A 235 -9.06 -18.66 -24.44
CA HIS A 235 -9.83 -17.87 -23.48
C HIS A 235 -10.21 -18.72 -22.25
N ILE A 236 -9.87 -18.23 -21.06
CA ILE A 236 -10.36 -18.78 -19.79
C ILE A 236 -11.77 -18.25 -19.54
N GLU A 237 -12.72 -19.16 -19.42
CA GLU A 237 -14.12 -18.84 -19.16
C GLU A 237 -14.39 -18.64 -17.67
N GLU A 238 -13.91 -19.55 -16.83
CA GLU A 238 -14.17 -19.57 -15.38
C GLU A 238 -13.13 -20.37 -14.60
N VAL A 239 -13.04 -20.10 -13.30
CA VAL A 239 -12.24 -20.85 -12.33
C VAL A 239 -13.18 -21.52 -11.32
N LYS A 240 -13.02 -22.83 -11.12
CA LYS A 240 -13.86 -23.60 -10.19
C LYS A 240 -13.06 -24.02 -8.97
N THR A 241 -13.77 -24.07 -7.84
CA THR A 241 -13.21 -24.43 -6.54
C THR A 241 -13.86 -25.67 -5.98
N GLU A 242 -13.13 -26.37 -5.12
CA GLU A 242 -13.61 -27.49 -4.33
C GLU A 242 -13.11 -27.27 -2.90
N LYS A 243 -14.00 -27.36 -1.90
CA LYS A 243 -13.67 -27.13 -0.48
C LYS A 243 -12.93 -25.80 -0.22
N GLY A 244 -13.32 -24.74 -0.95
CA GLY A 244 -12.74 -23.40 -0.80
C GLY A 244 -11.35 -23.21 -1.40
N ALA A 245 -10.84 -24.17 -2.17
CA ALA A 245 -9.55 -24.09 -2.87
C ALA A 245 -9.74 -24.24 -4.39
N VAL A 246 -8.83 -23.68 -5.18
CA VAL A 246 -8.78 -23.90 -6.64
C VAL A 246 -8.80 -25.39 -6.96
N LYS A 247 -9.58 -25.77 -7.98
CA LYS A 247 -9.67 -27.16 -8.46
C LYS A 247 -9.38 -27.31 -9.94
N TYR A 248 -10.02 -26.50 -10.78
CA TYR A 248 -9.82 -26.52 -12.22
C TYR A 248 -10.16 -25.19 -12.88
N VAL A 249 -9.63 -25.00 -14.08
CA VAL A 249 -9.91 -23.87 -14.96
C VAL A 249 -10.64 -24.37 -16.19
N LYS A 250 -11.77 -23.74 -16.52
CA LYS A 250 -12.52 -24.01 -17.75
C LYS A 250 -12.13 -23.02 -18.83
N THR A 251 -11.88 -23.51 -20.02
CA THR A 251 -11.51 -22.73 -21.21
C THR A 251 -12.46 -23.07 -22.36
N GLU A 252 -12.40 -22.29 -23.43
CA GLU A 252 -13.15 -22.61 -24.66
C GLU A 252 -12.70 -23.93 -25.32
N HIS A 253 -11.50 -24.43 -24.98
CA HIS A 253 -10.92 -25.68 -25.52
C HIS A 253 -10.99 -26.86 -24.53
N GLY A 254 -11.72 -26.72 -23.42
CA GLY A 254 -11.87 -27.76 -22.40
C GLY A 254 -11.36 -27.34 -21.02
N THR A 255 -11.17 -28.32 -20.13
CA THR A 255 -10.89 -28.09 -18.71
C THR A 255 -9.50 -28.58 -18.32
N VAL A 256 -8.80 -27.82 -17.47
CA VAL A 256 -7.51 -28.19 -16.87
C VAL A 256 -7.64 -28.23 -15.35
N SER A 257 -7.40 -29.39 -14.75
CA SER A 257 -7.29 -29.50 -13.28
C SER A 257 -5.99 -28.86 -12.80
N CYS A 258 -6.03 -28.09 -11.71
CA CYS A 258 -4.83 -27.45 -11.14
C CYS A 258 -4.92 -27.24 -9.63
N GLU A 259 -3.75 -27.16 -8.99
CA GLU A 259 -3.62 -26.88 -7.56
C GLU A 259 -3.58 -25.38 -7.29
N TYR A 260 -2.90 -24.63 -8.16
CA TYR A 260 -2.73 -23.18 -8.06
C TYR A 260 -3.19 -22.48 -9.33
N PHE A 261 -3.88 -21.36 -9.14
CA PHE A 261 -4.26 -20.45 -10.22
C PHE A 261 -3.70 -19.06 -9.95
N ILE A 262 -3.06 -18.46 -10.95
CA ILE A 262 -2.46 -17.13 -10.83
C ILE A 262 -3.10 -16.20 -11.87
N ASN A 263 -3.94 -15.27 -11.40
CA ASN A 263 -4.59 -14.28 -12.24
C ASN A 263 -3.63 -13.11 -12.54
N CYS A 264 -3.03 -13.14 -13.73
CA CYS A 264 -2.20 -12.07 -14.29
C CYS A 264 -2.87 -11.43 -15.53
N ALA A 265 -4.20 -11.55 -15.65
CA ALA A 265 -4.94 -11.23 -16.88
C ALA A 265 -5.15 -9.73 -17.13
N GLY A 266 -4.25 -8.86 -16.65
CA GLY A 266 -4.24 -7.43 -16.95
C GLY A 266 -5.60 -6.76 -16.73
N MET A 267 -6.12 -6.08 -17.75
CA MET A 267 -7.42 -5.41 -17.73
C MET A 267 -8.63 -6.34 -17.63
N TRP A 268 -8.49 -7.63 -17.92
CA TRP A 268 -9.56 -8.64 -17.81
C TRP A 268 -9.61 -9.36 -16.46
N ALA A 269 -8.65 -9.08 -15.59
CA ALA A 269 -8.48 -9.82 -14.35
C ALA A 269 -9.71 -9.76 -13.43
N ARG A 270 -10.37 -8.60 -13.35
CA ARG A 270 -11.56 -8.40 -12.53
C ARG A 270 -12.72 -9.26 -13.01
N GLU A 271 -13.03 -9.22 -14.31
CA GLU A 271 -14.10 -10.01 -14.93
C GLU A 271 -13.82 -11.51 -14.81
N LEU A 272 -12.56 -11.93 -14.87
CA LEU A 272 -12.17 -13.32 -14.62
C LEU A 272 -12.32 -13.72 -13.14
N GLY A 273 -11.95 -12.83 -12.21
CA GLY A 273 -12.17 -13.05 -10.77
C GLY A 273 -13.64 -13.22 -10.42
N LEU A 274 -14.52 -12.42 -11.03
CA LEU A 274 -15.98 -12.55 -10.87
C LEU A 274 -16.55 -13.87 -11.42
N ARG A 275 -15.83 -14.51 -12.36
CA ARG A 275 -16.16 -15.83 -12.92
C ARG A 275 -15.50 -16.98 -12.14
N CYS A 276 -15.11 -16.73 -10.90
CA CYS A 276 -14.76 -17.77 -9.93
C CYS A 276 -15.99 -18.12 -9.08
N THR A 277 -16.05 -19.33 -8.52
CA THR A 277 -17.09 -19.72 -7.56
C THR A 277 -16.42 -20.17 -6.25
N PRO A 278 -16.48 -19.41 -5.14
CA PRO A 278 -17.05 -18.06 -5.03
C PRO A 278 -16.27 -17.02 -5.84
N PRO A 279 -16.87 -15.86 -6.16
CA PRO A 279 -16.19 -14.77 -6.86
C PRO A 279 -14.96 -14.29 -6.10
N VAL A 280 -13.86 -14.02 -6.82
CA VAL A 280 -12.64 -13.44 -6.28
C VAL A 280 -12.60 -11.96 -6.57
N ARG A 281 -12.44 -11.13 -5.51
CA ARG A 281 -12.41 -9.67 -5.63
C ARG A 281 -11.06 -9.20 -6.14
N ILE A 282 -11.07 -8.46 -7.25
CA ILE A 282 -9.88 -7.88 -7.86
C ILE A 282 -10.20 -6.43 -8.25
N PRO A 283 -10.11 -5.50 -7.29
CA PRO A 283 -10.51 -4.12 -7.49
C PRO A 283 -9.49 -3.37 -8.35
N ALA A 284 -9.58 -3.56 -9.65
CA ALA A 284 -8.81 -2.87 -10.67
C ALA A 284 -9.72 -2.58 -11.87
N TYR A 285 -9.50 -1.46 -12.55
CA TYR A 285 -10.32 -1.04 -13.68
C TYR A 285 -9.49 -0.37 -14.79
N PRO A 286 -9.77 -0.67 -16.07
CA PRO A 286 -9.04 -0.07 -17.19
C PRO A 286 -9.45 1.38 -17.44
N VAL A 287 -8.44 2.22 -17.60
CA VAL A 287 -8.57 3.65 -17.92
C VAL A 287 -7.74 3.96 -19.16
N GLU A 288 -8.14 4.98 -19.91
CA GLU A 288 -7.31 5.53 -20.98
C GLU A 288 -5.97 5.98 -20.43
N HIS A 289 -4.90 5.73 -21.17
CA HIS A 289 -3.54 6.17 -20.82
C HIS A 289 -2.82 6.54 -22.11
N LEU A 290 -2.32 7.77 -22.18
CA LEU A 290 -1.92 8.39 -23.44
C LEU A 290 -0.39 8.48 -23.56
N TYR A 291 0.12 8.26 -24.76
CA TYR A 291 1.51 8.55 -25.09
C TYR A 291 1.65 9.05 -26.54
N ALA A 292 2.68 9.83 -26.81
CA ALA A 292 3.04 10.29 -28.14
C ALA A 292 4.42 9.75 -28.53
N VAL A 293 4.57 9.39 -29.80
CA VAL A 293 5.87 9.05 -30.39
C VAL A 293 6.21 10.09 -31.44
N ILE A 294 7.35 10.74 -31.25
CA ILE A 294 7.87 11.76 -32.14
C ILE A 294 9.07 11.16 -32.87
N PRO A 295 9.06 11.10 -34.21
CA PRO A 295 10.22 10.63 -34.97
C PRO A 295 11.43 11.56 -34.74
N PRO A 296 12.64 11.16 -35.14
CA PRO A 296 13.79 12.06 -35.11
C PRO A 296 13.46 13.39 -35.78
N LEU A 297 13.73 14.49 -35.08
CA LEU A 297 13.60 15.85 -35.62
C LEU A 297 14.82 16.16 -36.53
N SER A 298 15.11 17.44 -36.79
CA SER A 298 16.23 17.87 -37.65
C SER A 298 17.61 17.32 -37.22
N SER A 299 17.77 16.98 -35.94
CA SER A 299 18.92 16.24 -35.40
C SER A 299 18.46 15.05 -34.55
N ARG A 300 19.20 13.93 -34.60
CA ARG A 300 18.95 12.79 -33.70
C ARG A 300 19.20 13.18 -32.25
N ILE A 301 18.31 12.77 -31.37
CA ILE A 301 18.46 12.94 -29.92
C ILE A 301 19.43 11.89 -29.39
N ASP A 302 20.33 12.30 -28.51
CA ASP A 302 21.32 11.42 -27.89
C ASP A 302 20.64 10.35 -27.02
N THR A 303 21.06 9.10 -27.22
CA THR A 303 20.63 7.94 -26.44
C THR A 303 21.06 7.97 -24.97
N SER A 304 22.07 8.78 -24.61
CA SER A 304 22.51 8.95 -23.22
C SER A 304 21.64 9.91 -22.41
N LEU A 305 20.67 10.57 -23.05
CA LEU A 305 19.82 11.58 -22.42
C LEU A 305 18.99 10.97 -21.29
N PRO A 306 19.05 11.53 -20.06
CA PRO A 306 18.19 11.07 -18.97
C PRO A 306 16.72 11.24 -19.32
N TYR A 307 15.89 10.30 -18.91
CA TYR A 307 14.45 10.49 -19.07
C TYR A 307 13.95 11.50 -18.03
N VAL A 308 12.94 12.30 -18.40
CA VAL A 308 12.43 13.37 -17.55
C VAL A 308 11.04 13.02 -17.03
N ARG A 309 10.79 13.36 -15.77
CA ARG A 309 9.47 13.37 -15.14
C ARG A 309 9.15 14.78 -14.73
N ASP A 310 8.16 15.37 -15.40
CA ASP A 310 7.57 16.64 -15.02
C ASP A 310 6.26 16.37 -14.26
N PHE A 311 6.36 16.30 -12.94
CA PHE A 311 5.22 15.98 -12.08
C PHE A 311 4.10 17.02 -12.14
N ASP A 312 4.45 18.28 -12.36
CA ASP A 312 3.50 19.39 -12.35
C ASP A 312 2.82 19.56 -13.73
N SER A 313 3.49 19.12 -14.80
CA SER A 313 2.90 18.95 -16.14
C SER A 313 2.20 17.59 -16.33
N TYR A 314 2.26 16.69 -15.34
CA TYR A 314 1.72 15.33 -15.41
C TYR A 314 2.35 14.47 -16.52
N SER A 315 3.59 14.75 -16.93
CA SER A 315 4.21 14.13 -18.11
C SER A 315 5.53 13.44 -17.80
N TYR A 316 5.85 12.40 -18.56
CA TYR A 316 7.17 11.79 -18.62
C TYR A 316 7.66 11.71 -20.07
N MET A 317 8.98 11.68 -20.26
CA MET A 317 9.59 11.72 -21.58
C MET A 317 10.95 11.04 -21.61
N ARG A 318 11.30 10.45 -22.74
CA ARG A 318 12.61 9.82 -22.97
C ARG A 318 13.00 9.88 -24.44
N GLU A 319 14.27 9.67 -24.71
CA GLU A 319 14.73 9.29 -26.06
C GLU A 319 14.11 7.95 -26.48
N TRP A 320 13.65 7.90 -27.74
CA TRP A 320 13.14 6.69 -28.38
C TRP A 320 13.46 6.68 -29.87
N GLN A 321 14.33 5.75 -30.30
CA GLN A 321 14.73 5.52 -31.70
C GLN A 321 15.26 6.78 -32.40
N GLY A 322 16.02 7.61 -31.69
CA GLY A 322 16.56 8.88 -32.16
C GLY A 322 15.56 10.06 -32.12
N GLY A 323 14.31 9.80 -31.72
CA GLY A 323 13.27 10.80 -31.45
C GLY A 323 12.85 10.79 -29.97
N LEU A 324 11.57 11.02 -29.69
CA LEU A 324 11.02 11.08 -28.33
C LEU A 324 9.81 10.16 -28.14
N LEU A 325 9.72 9.58 -26.95
CA LEU A 325 8.48 9.00 -26.42
C LEU A 325 8.03 9.84 -25.21
N LEU A 326 6.81 10.35 -25.28
CA LEU A 326 6.19 11.24 -24.30
C LEU A 326 4.92 10.55 -23.77
N GLY A 327 4.61 10.64 -22.49
CA GLY A 327 3.31 10.16 -21.99
C GLY A 327 2.89 10.88 -20.73
N TRP A 328 1.64 10.65 -20.31
CA TRP A 328 1.00 11.44 -19.27
C TRP A 328 0.40 10.58 -18.16
N PHE A 329 0.15 11.19 -17.01
CA PHE A 329 -0.76 10.68 -15.99
C PHE A 329 -1.91 11.68 -15.85
N GLU A 330 -3.00 11.40 -16.55
CA GLU A 330 -4.08 12.33 -16.83
C GLU A 330 -4.78 12.80 -15.54
N PRO A 331 -4.83 14.13 -15.28
CA PRO A 331 -5.51 14.69 -14.10
C PRO A 331 -6.98 14.30 -14.01
N ASN A 332 -7.65 14.21 -15.16
CA ASN A 332 -9.06 13.87 -15.32
C ASN A 332 -9.15 12.60 -16.18
N ALA A 333 -8.95 11.44 -15.55
CA ALA A 333 -8.89 10.17 -16.29
C ALA A 333 -10.25 9.78 -16.88
N LYS A 334 -10.22 9.15 -18.06
CA LYS A 334 -11.39 8.58 -18.74
C LYS A 334 -11.35 7.06 -18.68
N HIS A 335 -12.54 6.46 -18.69
CA HIS A 335 -12.69 5.00 -18.73
C HIS A 335 -12.39 4.50 -20.13
N ALA A 336 -11.60 3.44 -20.25
CA ALA A 336 -11.18 2.93 -21.56
C ALA A 336 -12.33 2.34 -22.40
N PHE A 337 -13.31 1.72 -21.75
CA PHE A 337 -14.36 0.93 -22.44
C PHE A 337 -15.79 1.32 -22.01
N GLY A 338 -16.00 2.56 -21.54
CA GLY A 338 -17.31 3.06 -21.10
C GLY A 338 -17.96 2.19 -20.01
N SER A 339 -19.27 1.92 -20.12
CA SER A 339 -20.03 1.12 -19.16
C SER A 339 -20.01 -0.39 -19.45
N GLY A 340 -19.47 -0.82 -20.60
CA GLY A 340 -19.39 -2.22 -21.04
C GLY A 340 -18.32 -3.04 -20.32
N ASN A 341 -18.28 -4.34 -20.57
CA ASN A 341 -17.15 -5.18 -20.16
C ASN A 341 -15.94 -4.91 -21.06
N VAL A 342 -14.75 -5.26 -20.58
CA VAL A 342 -13.53 -5.20 -21.40
C VAL A 342 -13.70 -6.15 -22.58
N PRO A 343 -13.56 -5.68 -23.84
CA PRO A 343 -13.66 -6.56 -25.01
C PRO A 343 -12.67 -7.70 -24.93
N SER A 344 -13.11 -8.94 -25.22
CA SER A 344 -12.22 -10.11 -25.23
C SER A 344 -11.38 -10.22 -26.51
N LYS A 345 -11.85 -9.60 -27.61
CA LYS A 345 -11.18 -9.56 -28.92
C LYS A 345 -11.16 -8.12 -29.44
N ASN A 346 -10.18 -7.81 -30.29
CA ASN A 346 -10.03 -6.52 -30.99
C ASN A 346 -10.19 -5.27 -30.10
N TRP A 347 -9.74 -5.35 -28.84
CA TRP A 347 -9.96 -4.29 -27.85
C TRP A 347 -9.42 -2.93 -28.31
N MET A 348 -8.39 -2.90 -29.16
CA MET A 348 -7.79 -1.67 -29.71
C MET A 348 -8.77 -0.89 -30.58
N GLU A 349 -9.67 -1.56 -31.31
CA GLU A 349 -10.69 -0.91 -32.16
C GLU A 349 -11.73 -0.13 -31.34
N HIS A 350 -11.85 -0.44 -30.04
CA HIS A 350 -12.77 0.22 -29.12
C HIS A 350 -12.18 1.48 -28.47
N VAL A 351 -10.88 1.71 -28.62
CA VAL A 351 -10.18 2.84 -28.00
C VAL A 351 -10.00 3.94 -29.05
N LYS A 352 -10.52 5.13 -28.78
CA LYS A 352 -10.48 6.26 -29.71
C LYS A 352 -9.49 7.33 -29.25
N SER A 353 -8.91 8.04 -30.22
CA SER A 353 -8.17 9.27 -29.94
C SER A 353 -9.15 10.41 -29.65
N ASP A 354 -8.83 11.23 -28.66
CA ASP A 354 -9.63 12.38 -28.26
C ASP A 354 -8.73 13.62 -28.08
N PRO A 355 -8.61 14.47 -29.12
CA PRO A 355 -7.83 15.70 -29.07
C PRO A 355 -8.21 16.64 -27.93
N ALA A 356 -9.49 16.72 -27.55
CA ALA A 356 -9.90 17.56 -26.44
C ALA A 356 -9.33 17.08 -25.09
N HIS A 357 -8.98 15.79 -24.99
CA HIS A 357 -8.37 15.21 -23.81
C HIS A 357 -6.84 15.40 -23.79
N TRP A 358 -6.14 15.14 -24.90
CA TRP A 358 -4.67 15.18 -24.93
C TRP A 358 -4.07 16.53 -25.26
N GLN A 359 -4.74 17.42 -26.02
CA GLN A 359 -4.18 18.70 -26.44
C GLN A 359 -3.74 19.58 -25.24
N PRO A 360 -4.52 19.73 -24.15
CA PRO A 360 -4.07 20.53 -23.00
C PRO A 360 -2.85 19.95 -22.28
N LEU A 361 -2.64 18.64 -22.38
CA LEU A 361 -1.47 17.96 -21.83
C LEU A 361 -0.24 18.13 -22.73
N TRP A 362 -0.47 18.13 -24.05
CA TRP A 362 0.53 18.40 -25.06
C TRP A 362 1.07 19.83 -24.96
N ASP A 363 0.20 20.83 -24.78
CA ASP A 363 0.61 22.24 -24.68
C ASP A 363 1.58 22.48 -23.51
N LYS A 364 1.38 21.80 -22.36
CA LYS A 364 2.31 21.84 -21.22
C LYS A 364 3.65 21.20 -21.55
N VAL A 365 3.65 20.14 -22.34
CA VAL A 365 4.87 19.46 -22.79
C VAL A 365 5.64 20.33 -23.78
N ILE A 366 4.97 21.03 -24.71
CA ILE A 366 5.61 22.01 -25.60
C ILE A 366 6.32 23.11 -24.79
N HIS A 367 5.69 23.60 -23.72
CA HIS A 367 6.32 24.58 -22.83
C HIS A 367 7.61 24.02 -22.21
N ARG A 368 7.59 22.76 -21.74
CA ARG A 368 8.77 22.12 -21.14
C ARG A 368 9.85 21.72 -22.16
N LEU A 369 9.47 21.35 -23.38
CA LEU A 369 10.35 20.98 -24.49
C LEU A 369 10.05 21.85 -25.72
N PRO A 370 10.61 23.08 -25.81
CA PRO A 370 10.32 24.00 -26.90
C PRO A 370 10.64 23.48 -28.30
N ILE A 371 11.54 22.50 -28.43
CA ILE A 371 11.85 21.83 -29.70
C ILE A 371 10.63 21.17 -30.36
N LEU A 372 9.57 20.89 -29.57
CA LEU A 372 8.32 20.29 -30.07
C LEU A 372 7.38 21.30 -30.74
N LYS A 373 7.69 22.61 -30.73
CA LYS A 373 6.86 23.64 -31.39
C LYS A 373 6.70 23.42 -32.90
N GLU A 374 7.66 22.74 -33.52
CA GLU A 374 7.65 22.42 -34.94
C GLU A 374 6.75 21.22 -35.28
N VAL A 375 6.23 20.51 -34.26
CA VAL A 375 5.36 19.35 -34.45
C VAL A 375 3.89 19.79 -34.49
N GLU A 376 3.34 19.94 -35.69
CA GLU A 376 1.93 20.33 -35.88
C GLU A 376 0.94 19.20 -35.55
N HIS A 377 1.31 17.95 -35.83
CA HIS A 377 0.44 16.78 -35.68
C HIS A 377 1.15 15.63 -34.94
N PRO A 378 1.16 15.64 -33.59
CA PRO A 378 1.79 14.55 -32.83
C PRO A 378 0.99 13.25 -32.99
N ASN A 379 1.71 12.14 -33.19
CA ASN A 379 1.11 10.80 -33.17
C ASN A 379 0.82 10.38 -31.72
N VAL A 380 -0.39 10.68 -31.25
CA VAL A 380 -0.87 10.33 -29.90
C VAL A 380 -1.66 9.03 -29.94
N TYR A 381 -1.23 8.06 -29.12
CA TYR A 381 -1.85 6.76 -28.95
C TYR A 381 -2.55 6.69 -27.60
N ASN A 382 -3.69 6.01 -27.58
CA ASN A 382 -4.40 5.66 -26.36
C ASN A 382 -4.24 4.16 -26.11
N CYS A 383 -3.54 3.81 -25.04
CA CYS A 383 -3.24 2.44 -24.68
C CYS A 383 -3.66 2.21 -23.23
N PRO A 384 -4.91 1.78 -23.00
CA PRO A 384 -5.44 1.59 -21.67
C PRO A 384 -4.57 0.72 -20.79
N ASP A 385 -4.51 1.07 -19.51
CA ASP A 385 -3.91 0.23 -18.50
C ASP A 385 -4.86 0.05 -17.30
N ASN A 386 -4.58 -0.96 -16.50
CA ASN A 386 -5.38 -1.35 -15.36
C ASN A 386 -4.92 -0.62 -14.09
N PHE A 387 -5.76 0.26 -13.54
CA PHE A 387 -5.48 1.04 -12.34
C PHE A 387 -6.27 0.53 -11.13
N THR A 388 -5.74 0.79 -9.94
CA THR A 388 -6.29 0.32 -8.67
C THR A 388 -6.78 1.51 -7.83
N PRO A 389 -7.77 1.34 -6.94
CA PRO A 389 -8.37 2.44 -6.18
C PRO A 389 -7.38 3.32 -5.40
N ASP A 390 -6.22 2.77 -5.06
CA ASP A 390 -5.18 3.40 -4.23
C ASP A 390 -3.84 3.63 -4.97
N SER A 391 -3.80 3.42 -6.29
CA SER A 391 -2.57 3.55 -7.11
C SER A 391 -1.42 2.65 -6.64
N ARG A 392 -1.72 1.50 -6.02
CA ARG A 392 -0.75 0.47 -5.61
C ARG A 392 -1.06 -0.84 -6.30
N TRP A 393 -0.03 -1.63 -6.58
CA TRP A 393 -0.17 -2.97 -7.18
C TRP A 393 -1.04 -3.89 -6.31
N ILE A 394 -1.66 -4.90 -6.92
CA ILE A 394 -2.46 -5.92 -6.23
C ILE A 394 -1.76 -7.27 -6.39
N LEU A 395 -1.22 -7.77 -5.29
CA LEU A 395 -0.40 -8.97 -5.22
C LEU A 395 -0.91 -9.92 -4.13
N GLY A 396 -0.69 -11.22 -4.32
CA GLY A 396 -0.83 -12.24 -3.28
C GLY A 396 -2.07 -13.11 -3.41
N GLU A 397 -2.27 -13.98 -2.43
CA GLU A 397 -3.37 -14.95 -2.40
C GLU A 397 -4.70 -14.28 -2.01
N SER A 398 -5.76 -14.63 -2.73
CA SER A 398 -7.10 -14.10 -2.52
C SER A 398 -7.67 -14.46 -1.14
N PRO A 399 -8.46 -13.57 -0.52
CA PRO A 399 -9.16 -13.88 0.73
C PRO A 399 -10.26 -14.93 0.59
N GLU A 400 -10.85 -15.10 -0.59
CA GLU A 400 -12.03 -15.95 -0.83
C GLU A 400 -11.67 -17.39 -1.16
N VAL A 401 -10.58 -17.59 -1.90
CA VAL A 401 -10.22 -18.89 -2.48
C VAL A 401 -8.76 -19.20 -2.21
N LYS A 402 -8.51 -20.31 -1.52
CA LYS A 402 -7.16 -20.85 -1.29
C LYS A 402 -6.52 -21.24 -2.63
N ASN A 403 -5.23 -20.97 -2.75
CA ASN A 403 -4.41 -21.18 -3.95
C ASN A 403 -4.79 -20.35 -5.19
N TYR A 404 -5.66 -19.34 -5.04
CA TYR A 404 -5.92 -18.34 -6.08
C TYR A 404 -5.06 -17.10 -5.81
N PHE A 405 -4.03 -16.88 -6.63
CA PHE A 405 -3.12 -15.73 -6.53
C PHE A 405 -3.48 -14.65 -7.55
N VAL A 406 -3.17 -13.40 -7.22
CA VAL A 406 -3.42 -12.23 -8.06
C VAL A 406 -2.12 -11.45 -8.22
N ALA A 407 -1.85 -10.97 -9.44
CA ALA A 407 -0.75 -10.04 -9.73
C ALA A 407 -1.16 -9.05 -10.83
N VAL A 408 -1.92 -8.00 -10.47
CA VAL A 408 -2.57 -7.08 -11.43
C VAL A 408 -2.50 -5.62 -10.97
N GLY A 409 -3.02 -4.71 -11.80
CA GLY A 409 -3.18 -3.31 -11.44
C GLY A 409 -1.84 -2.57 -11.39
N MET A 410 -1.07 -2.63 -12.47
CA MET A 410 0.29 -2.10 -12.52
C MET A 410 0.35 -0.56 -12.62
N ASN A 411 -0.80 0.10 -12.79
CA ASN A 411 -0.96 1.56 -12.78
C ASN A 411 -0.02 2.28 -13.76
N GLY A 412 0.07 1.82 -15.01
CA GLY A 412 0.97 2.37 -16.04
C GLY A 412 2.42 1.92 -15.95
N ASN A 413 2.76 1.01 -15.02
CA ASN A 413 4.15 0.72 -14.64
C ASN A 413 4.48 -0.78 -14.60
N SER A 414 3.92 -1.57 -15.52
CA SER A 414 4.12 -3.03 -15.59
C SER A 414 5.60 -3.42 -15.67
N LEU A 415 6.39 -2.74 -16.52
CA LEU A 415 7.82 -3.02 -16.68
C LEU A 415 8.59 -2.93 -15.36
N GLN A 416 8.38 -1.84 -14.61
CA GLN A 416 9.26 -1.50 -13.48
C GLN A 416 9.24 -2.60 -12.42
N GLY A 417 8.06 -3.14 -12.13
CA GLY A 417 7.86 -4.13 -11.08
C GLY A 417 7.92 -5.58 -11.54
N ALA A 418 7.80 -5.88 -12.85
CA ALA A 418 7.49 -7.23 -13.31
C ALA A 418 8.49 -8.30 -12.82
N GLY A 419 9.79 -8.02 -12.86
CA GLY A 419 10.81 -8.94 -12.35
C GLY A 419 10.63 -9.25 -10.86
N GLY A 420 10.56 -8.21 -10.02
CA GLY A 420 10.40 -8.36 -8.57
C GLY A 420 9.06 -8.99 -8.18
N ILE A 421 7.98 -8.60 -8.85
CA ILE A 421 6.64 -9.16 -8.63
C ILE A 421 6.59 -10.64 -9.00
N GLY A 422 7.17 -11.02 -10.15
CA GLY A 422 7.19 -12.42 -10.59
C GLY A 422 7.92 -13.31 -9.60
N LYS A 423 9.10 -12.87 -9.12
CA LYS A 423 9.83 -13.54 -8.04
C LYS A 423 9.00 -13.67 -6.77
N GLU A 424 8.36 -12.58 -6.36
CA GLU A 424 7.60 -12.52 -5.11
C GLU A 424 6.41 -13.48 -5.10
N ILE A 425 5.64 -13.55 -6.19
CA ILE A 425 4.52 -14.49 -6.32
C ILE A 425 5.02 -15.94 -6.35
N ALA A 426 6.06 -16.23 -7.14
CA ALA A 426 6.65 -17.56 -7.20
C ALA A 426 7.16 -18.01 -5.82
N GLU A 427 7.94 -17.18 -5.14
CA GLU A 427 8.46 -17.48 -3.80
C GLU A 427 7.35 -17.60 -2.76
N SER A 428 6.29 -16.79 -2.84
CA SER A 428 5.15 -16.90 -1.92
C SER A 428 4.42 -18.24 -2.08
N ILE A 429 4.27 -18.74 -3.31
CA ILE A 429 3.68 -20.06 -3.57
C ILE A 429 4.60 -21.16 -3.03
N ILE A 430 5.91 -21.06 -3.31
CA ILE A 430 6.90 -22.09 -2.95
C ILE A 430 7.09 -22.18 -1.44
N ASN A 431 7.18 -21.05 -0.74
CA ASN A 431 7.48 -21.00 0.69
C ASN A 431 6.21 -20.94 1.56
N GLY A 432 5.03 -20.74 0.96
CA GLY A 432 3.77 -20.51 1.67
C GLY A 432 3.60 -19.09 2.24
N GLU A 433 4.64 -18.24 2.17
CA GLU A 433 4.64 -16.87 2.67
C GLU A 433 5.64 -15.98 1.94
N SER A 434 5.42 -14.66 2.03
CA SER A 434 6.31 -13.64 1.48
C SER A 434 7.56 -13.44 2.36
N LYS A 435 8.73 -13.31 1.72
CA LYS A 435 10.00 -12.97 2.39
C LYS A 435 10.30 -11.46 2.38
N GLN A 436 9.52 -10.67 1.64
CA GLN A 436 9.72 -9.22 1.50
C GLN A 436 8.53 -8.46 2.07
N GLU A 437 8.71 -7.18 2.40
CA GLU A 437 7.61 -6.34 2.86
C GLU A 437 6.65 -5.98 1.72
N VAL A 438 5.54 -6.70 1.63
CA VAL A 438 4.53 -6.55 0.57
C VAL A 438 3.14 -6.15 1.07
N LEU A 439 3.01 -5.84 2.37
CA LEU A 439 1.75 -5.43 2.99
C LEU A 439 1.04 -4.30 2.21
N PRO A 440 1.73 -3.25 1.69
CA PRO A 440 1.07 -2.21 0.90
C PRO A 440 0.44 -2.68 -0.41
N PHE A 441 0.82 -3.85 -0.93
CA PHE A 441 0.38 -4.41 -2.22
C PHE A 441 -0.56 -5.60 -2.05
N ASN A 442 -0.76 -6.11 -0.83
CA ASN A 442 -1.57 -7.29 -0.58
C ASN A 442 -3.04 -7.07 -1.00
N VAL A 443 -3.63 -8.03 -1.71
CA VAL A 443 -5.04 -8.02 -2.16
C VAL A 443 -6.05 -7.91 -1.01
N GLN A 444 -5.70 -8.39 0.18
CA GLN A 444 -6.54 -8.41 1.38
C GLN A 444 -6.79 -7.03 2.00
N ARG A 445 -6.19 -5.96 1.44
CA ARG A 445 -6.45 -4.58 1.90
C ARG A 445 -7.80 -4.02 1.42
N PHE A 446 -8.55 -4.79 0.63
CA PHE A 446 -9.81 -4.37 0.05
C PHE A 446 -11.01 -5.16 0.57
N LEU A 447 -12.16 -4.49 0.61
CA LEU A 447 -13.48 -5.06 0.85
C LEU A 447 -14.20 -5.32 -0.48
N ASP A 448 -15.28 -6.09 -0.45
CA ASP A 448 -16.13 -6.36 -1.62
C ASP A 448 -16.60 -5.09 -2.33
N LEU A 449 -16.95 -4.05 -1.57
CA LEU A 449 -17.41 -2.79 -2.14
C LEU A 449 -16.37 -2.16 -3.08
N HIS A 450 -15.08 -2.35 -2.83
CA HIS A 450 -14.03 -1.77 -3.68
C HIS A 450 -13.98 -2.45 -5.05
N ASN A 451 -14.52 -3.66 -5.16
CA ASN A 451 -14.65 -4.40 -6.41
C ASN A 451 -15.90 -3.99 -7.21
N ASN A 452 -16.78 -3.15 -6.65
CA ASN A 452 -17.94 -2.63 -7.35
C ASN A 452 -17.51 -1.81 -8.58
N LYS A 453 -18.13 -2.08 -9.73
CA LYS A 453 -17.76 -1.44 -11.00
C LYS A 453 -17.95 0.08 -10.98
N GLN A 454 -19.06 0.57 -10.43
CA GLN A 454 -19.35 2.00 -10.34
C GLN A 454 -18.39 2.69 -9.35
N TYR A 455 -18.07 2.04 -8.23
CA TYR A 455 -17.03 2.52 -7.31
C TYR A 455 -15.71 2.74 -8.06
N LEU A 456 -15.24 1.72 -8.78
CA LEU A 456 -14.00 1.78 -9.53
C LEU A 456 -14.05 2.88 -10.59
N GLN A 457 -15.11 2.93 -11.40
CA GLN A 457 -15.31 3.97 -12.41
C GLN A 457 -15.24 5.38 -11.81
N GLN A 458 -15.92 5.65 -10.70
CA GLN A 458 -15.85 6.97 -10.06
C GLN A 458 -14.45 7.24 -9.49
N ARG A 459 -13.84 6.27 -8.82
CA ARG A 459 -12.53 6.42 -8.20
C ARG A 459 -11.43 6.66 -9.24
N MET A 460 -11.49 5.99 -10.38
CA MET A 460 -10.47 6.10 -11.43
C MET A 460 -10.33 7.52 -12.01
N LYS A 461 -11.38 8.33 -11.99
CA LYS A 461 -11.39 9.72 -12.50
C LYS A 461 -10.25 10.59 -11.95
N GLU A 462 -9.82 10.33 -10.71
CA GLU A 462 -8.73 11.08 -10.07
C GLU A 462 -7.45 10.25 -9.82
N VAL A 463 -7.55 8.92 -9.79
CA VAL A 463 -6.44 8.03 -9.38
C VAL A 463 -5.24 8.12 -10.33
N VAL A 464 -5.47 8.29 -11.64
CA VAL A 464 -4.39 8.34 -12.62
C VAL A 464 -3.50 9.55 -12.37
N GLY A 465 -4.06 10.77 -12.42
CA GLY A 465 -3.33 12.01 -12.14
C GLY A 465 -2.75 12.11 -10.73
N ARG A 466 -3.35 11.42 -9.74
CA ARG A 466 -2.77 11.33 -8.38
C ARG A 466 -1.39 10.67 -8.34
N ASN A 467 -0.98 9.92 -9.36
CA ASN A 467 0.40 9.41 -9.44
C ASN A 467 1.43 10.55 -9.48
N TYR A 468 1.09 11.69 -10.09
CA TYR A 468 1.98 12.84 -10.29
C TYR A 468 1.61 14.04 -9.41
N ALA A 469 0.44 14.04 -8.79
CA ALA A 469 0.05 15.05 -7.79
C ALA A 469 0.98 15.08 -6.56
N ILE A 470 1.02 16.22 -5.85
CA ILE A 470 1.57 16.27 -4.50
C ILE A 470 0.54 15.69 -3.53
N LEU A 471 0.90 14.58 -2.89
CA LEU A 471 0.10 13.96 -1.83
C LEU A 471 0.60 14.46 -0.47
N TYR A 472 0.05 15.59 -0.01
CA TYR A 472 0.32 16.13 1.32
C TYR A 472 -0.13 15.13 2.40
N PRO A 473 0.76 14.74 3.33
CA PRO A 473 0.44 13.79 4.39
C PRO A 473 -0.80 14.20 5.19
N LEU A 474 -1.72 13.24 5.38
CA LEU A 474 -2.98 13.40 6.15
C LEU A 474 -3.95 14.49 5.63
N GLN A 475 -3.69 15.06 4.45
CA GLN A 475 -4.43 16.21 3.89
C GLN A 475 -4.90 15.98 2.44
N SER A 476 -4.68 14.78 1.90
CA SER A 476 -4.92 14.45 0.49
C SER A 476 -6.02 13.41 0.32
N GLU A 477 -7.23 13.78 0.71
CA GLU A 477 -8.40 12.91 0.60
C GLU A 477 -8.87 12.73 -0.86
N TYR A 478 -9.65 11.68 -1.08
CA TYR A 478 -10.27 11.40 -2.38
C TYR A 478 -11.54 12.23 -2.58
N LYS A 479 -11.76 12.72 -3.80
CA LYS A 479 -12.94 13.50 -4.17
C LYS A 479 -14.10 12.61 -4.62
N TYR A 480 -13.81 11.48 -5.25
CA TYR A 480 -14.82 10.59 -5.84
C TYR A 480 -15.00 9.30 -5.04
N ALA A 481 -16.15 8.65 -5.24
CA ALA A 481 -16.52 7.41 -4.54
C ALA A 481 -16.43 7.57 -3.00
N ARG A 482 -17.12 8.58 -2.48
CA ARG A 482 -17.24 8.96 -1.06
C ARG A 482 -18.65 8.69 -0.56
N LYS A 483 -18.84 8.73 0.77
CA LYS A 483 -20.14 8.56 1.45
C LYS A 483 -20.80 7.21 1.18
N LEU A 484 -19.99 6.15 1.09
CA LEU A 484 -20.45 4.78 0.81
C LEU A 484 -20.66 3.97 2.08
N ARG A 485 -19.74 4.10 3.05
CA ARG A 485 -19.93 3.60 4.41
C ARG A 485 -19.84 4.80 5.33
N CYS A 486 -20.92 5.04 6.06
CA CYS A 486 -21.02 6.10 7.04
C CYS A 486 -21.45 5.47 8.36
N SER A 487 -20.96 5.99 9.48
CA SER A 487 -21.65 5.76 10.75
C SER A 487 -23.02 6.46 10.71
N PRO A 488 -23.99 6.02 11.52
CA PRO A 488 -25.24 6.75 11.73
C PRO A 488 -25.02 8.22 12.11
N LEU A 489 -23.87 8.57 12.68
CA LEU A 489 -23.54 9.93 13.12
C LEU A 489 -23.11 10.85 11.96
N TYR A 490 -22.78 10.32 10.78
CA TYR A 490 -22.19 11.08 9.68
C TYR A 490 -22.89 12.42 9.40
N SER A 491 -24.21 12.40 9.20
CA SER A 491 -24.97 13.61 8.82
C SER A 491 -24.94 14.66 9.94
N VAL A 492 -25.06 14.22 11.20
CA VAL A 492 -25.05 15.14 12.35
C VAL A 492 -23.65 15.71 12.56
N LEU A 493 -22.59 14.91 12.40
CA LEU A 493 -21.21 15.39 12.48
C LEU A 493 -20.89 16.35 11.33
N GLU A 494 -21.41 16.11 10.12
CA GLU A 494 -21.30 17.05 8.98
C GLU A 494 -22.04 18.37 9.25
N GLU A 495 -23.16 18.35 9.98
CA GLU A 495 -23.85 19.57 10.46
C GLU A 495 -23.13 20.27 11.62
N ARG A 496 -22.11 19.64 12.20
CA ARG A 496 -21.31 20.17 13.31
C ARG A 496 -19.91 20.59 12.89
N GLY A 497 -19.66 20.68 11.57
CA GLY A 497 -18.40 21.17 11.02
C GLY A 497 -17.34 20.10 10.81
N ALA A 498 -17.69 18.81 10.85
CA ALA A 498 -16.73 17.74 10.55
C ALA A 498 -16.18 17.84 9.13
N VAL A 499 -14.86 17.75 9.00
CA VAL A 499 -14.16 17.55 7.73
C VAL A 499 -13.76 16.08 7.64
N PHE A 500 -14.28 15.38 6.62
CA PHE A 500 -14.14 13.92 6.54
C PHE A 500 -13.00 13.44 5.65
N GLY A 501 -12.36 12.36 6.09
CA GLY A 501 -11.46 11.52 5.29
C GLY A 501 -11.97 10.09 5.19
N ILE A 502 -11.35 9.28 4.33
CA ILE A 502 -11.82 7.93 4.03
C ILE A 502 -10.83 6.83 4.42
N LYS A 503 -11.32 5.78 5.09
CA LYS A 503 -10.54 4.57 5.40
C LYS A 503 -11.42 3.33 5.31
N MET A 504 -11.04 2.32 4.51
CA MET A 504 -11.89 1.12 4.27
C MET A 504 -13.34 1.48 3.88
N ALA A 505 -13.45 2.53 3.05
CA ALA A 505 -14.67 3.20 2.62
C ALA A 505 -15.51 3.91 3.69
N TYR A 506 -15.11 3.85 4.97
CA TYR A 506 -15.73 4.65 6.03
C TYR A 506 -15.35 6.12 5.93
N GLU A 507 -16.35 6.98 5.97
CA GLU A 507 -16.21 8.40 6.28
C GLU A 507 -15.86 8.57 7.76
N ARG A 508 -14.72 9.24 8.03
CA ARG A 508 -14.22 9.51 9.38
C ARG A 508 -13.98 11.00 9.56
N PRO A 509 -14.52 11.64 10.61
CA PRO A 509 -14.17 13.03 10.94
C PRO A 509 -12.67 13.13 11.21
N LEU A 510 -11.94 13.88 10.39
CA LEU A 510 -10.51 14.14 10.56
C LEU A 510 -10.28 15.17 11.66
N TYR A 511 -11.08 16.24 11.62
CA TYR A 511 -11.17 17.33 12.59
C TYR A 511 -12.52 18.04 12.40
N PHE A 512 -12.87 18.93 13.33
CA PHE A 512 -14.07 19.75 13.32
C PHE A 512 -13.71 21.23 13.19
N ASP A 513 -14.23 21.90 12.16
CA ASP A 513 -14.11 23.35 12.02
C ASP A 513 -15.04 24.04 13.02
N SER A 514 -14.46 24.65 14.05
CA SER A 514 -15.19 25.31 15.13
C SER A 514 -15.86 26.62 14.71
N THR A 515 -15.46 27.18 13.57
CA THR A 515 -16.01 28.42 13.03
C THR A 515 -17.26 28.19 12.18
N TYR A 516 -17.45 26.97 11.67
CA TYR A 516 -18.60 26.61 10.85
C TYR A 516 -19.92 26.81 11.60
N LYS A 517 -20.89 27.42 10.92
CA LYS A 517 -22.28 27.53 11.39
C LYS A 517 -23.22 26.76 10.49
N ARG A 518 -24.18 26.08 11.09
CA ARG A 518 -25.21 25.30 10.38
C ARG A 518 -25.90 26.15 9.31
N GLY A 519 -26.18 25.54 8.16
CA GLY A 519 -26.76 26.22 6.99
C GLY A 519 -25.73 26.93 6.09
N GLN A 520 -24.47 27.07 6.51
CA GLN A 520 -23.40 27.52 5.63
C GLN A 520 -22.90 26.39 4.73
N LYS A 521 -22.07 26.74 3.74
CA LYS A 521 -21.38 25.75 2.92
C LYS A 521 -20.51 24.85 3.82
N LYS A 522 -20.65 23.53 3.66
CA LYS A 522 -19.89 22.55 4.43
C LYS A 522 -18.38 22.81 4.34
N PRO A 523 -17.65 22.68 5.47
CA PRO A 523 -16.22 22.83 5.44
C PRO A 523 -15.60 21.72 4.60
N ILE A 524 -14.54 22.06 3.89
CA ILE A 524 -13.75 21.11 3.09
C ILE A 524 -12.30 21.19 3.53
N MET A 525 -11.55 20.10 3.31
CA MET A 525 -10.11 20.07 3.57
C MET A 525 -9.44 21.26 2.86
N PRO A 526 -8.69 22.13 3.58
CA PRO A 526 -7.98 23.23 2.96
C PRO A 526 -6.87 22.71 2.04
N LYS A 527 -6.30 23.61 1.21
CA LYS A 527 -5.12 23.27 0.40
C LYS A 527 -4.02 22.74 1.33
N GLY A 528 -3.52 21.55 1.01
CA GLY A 528 -2.51 20.85 1.79
C GLY A 528 -1.20 21.63 1.92
N SER A 529 -0.46 21.32 2.98
CA SER A 529 0.83 21.95 3.31
C SER A 529 1.79 20.93 3.92
N PHE A 530 3.10 21.12 3.69
CA PHE A 530 4.16 20.39 4.41
C PHE A 530 4.54 21.03 5.75
N TYR A 531 4.13 22.28 5.96
CA TYR A 531 4.34 23.05 7.19
C TYR A 531 3.20 22.80 8.18
N LYS A 532 3.14 23.58 9.26
CA LYS A 532 2.02 23.60 10.21
C LYS A 532 0.67 23.58 9.47
N PRO A 533 -0.20 22.59 9.73
CA PRO A 533 -1.50 22.50 9.06
C PRO A 533 -2.38 23.71 9.36
N LYS A 534 -3.17 24.12 8.36
CA LYS A 534 -4.09 25.26 8.50
C LYS A 534 -5.22 25.01 9.51
N PHE A 535 -5.53 23.75 9.79
CA PHE A 535 -6.54 23.33 10.78
C PHE A 535 -5.94 22.99 12.15
N PHE A 536 -4.66 23.34 12.39
CA PHE A 536 -3.98 22.98 13.64
C PHE A 536 -4.70 23.53 14.89
N ASP A 537 -5.20 24.76 14.84
CA ASP A 537 -5.84 25.38 16.00
C ASP A 537 -7.14 24.66 16.37
N PHE A 538 -7.90 24.14 15.39
CA PHE A 538 -9.06 23.28 15.66
C PHE A 538 -8.67 21.99 16.38
N MET A 539 -7.58 21.34 15.95
CA MET A 539 -7.08 20.15 16.64
C MET A 539 -6.62 20.46 18.07
N LYS A 540 -6.05 21.66 18.30
CA LYS A 540 -5.66 22.11 19.63
C LYS A 540 -6.89 22.31 20.53
N GLU A 541 -7.95 22.92 20.02
CA GLU A 541 -9.23 23.05 20.74
C GLU A 541 -9.86 21.69 21.07
N GLU A 542 -9.82 20.75 20.12
CA GLU A 542 -10.28 19.37 20.34
C GLU A 542 -9.47 18.67 21.45
N PHE A 543 -8.14 18.82 21.44
CA PHE A 543 -7.29 18.28 22.49
C PHE A 543 -7.60 18.89 23.87
N GLN A 544 -7.81 20.21 23.93
CA GLN A 544 -8.19 20.89 25.18
C GLN A 544 -9.50 20.33 25.75
N ALA A 545 -10.48 20.03 24.90
CA ALA A 545 -11.72 19.39 25.34
C ALA A 545 -11.48 18.00 25.95
N CYS A 546 -10.65 17.16 25.32
CA CYS A 546 -10.23 15.87 25.91
C CYS A 546 -9.51 16.03 27.25
N ARG A 547 -8.82 17.16 27.45
CA ARG A 547 -7.95 17.38 28.60
C ARG A 547 -8.67 17.96 29.81
N GLU A 548 -9.59 18.89 29.59
CA GLU A 548 -10.26 19.68 30.63
C GLU A 548 -11.74 19.32 30.80
N GLY A 549 -12.36 18.72 29.78
CA GLY A 549 -13.76 18.35 29.73
C GLY A 549 -13.96 16.92 29.24
N VAL A 550 -14.70 16.78 28.15
CA VAL A 550 -14.95 15.48 27.50
C VAL A 550 -14.82 15.61 25.98
N GLY A 551 -13.92 14.84 25.38
CA GLY A 551 -13.84 14.61 23.95
C GLY A 551 -14.69 13.43 23.51
N ILE A 552 -15.46 13.60 22.44
CA ILE A 552 -16.35 12.60 21.84
C ILE A 552 -15.81 12.24 20.45
N ILE A 553 -15.39 11.01 20.25
CA ILE A 553 -14.73 10.56 19.01
C ILE A 553 -15.52 9.43 18.37
N ASP A 554 -15.92 9.59 17.11
CA ASP A 554 -16.50 8.51 16.32
C ASP A 554 -15.42 7.51 15.86
N MET A 555 -15.47 6.32 16.46
CA MET A 555 -14.56 5.20 16.20
C MET A 555 -15.26 4.02 15.51
N SER A 556 -16.43 4.25 14.93
CA SER A 556 -17.28 3.22 14.30
C SER A 556 -16.58 2.43 13.19
N SER A 557 -15.53 2.99 12.60
CA SER A 557 -14.75 2.33 11.53
C SER A 557 -13.83 1.19 11.99
N PHE A 558 -13.64 0.95 13.29
CA PHE A 558 -12.83 -0.18 13.77
C PHE A 558 -13.47 -1.51 13.38
N SER A 559 -12.67 -2.52 13.05
CA SER A 559 -13.16 -3.84 12.66
C SER A 559 -13.64 -4.60 13.90
N LYS A 560 -14.78 -5.26 13.81
CA LYS A 560 -15.44 -5.92 14.95
C LYS A 560 -15.88 -7.32 14.56
N ILE A 561 -15.47 -8.32 15.32
CA ILE A 561 -15.80 -9.73 15.05
C ILE A 561 -16.39 -10.35 16.31
N GLU A 562 -17.60 -10.92 16.19
CA GLU A 562 -18.16 -11.82 17.20
C GLU A 562 -17.58 -13.23 16.97
N ILE A 563 -17.15 -13.88 18.05
CA ILE A 563 -16.50 -15.20 18.02
C ILE A 563 -17.23 -16.07 19.04
N LYS A 564 -17.84 -17.17 18.59
CA LYS A 564 -18.74 -17.99 19.42
C LYS A 564 -18.50 -19.48 19.21
N SER A 565 -18.75 -20.28 20.25
CA SER A 565 -18.78 -21.74 20.19
C SER A 565 -19.94 -22.30 21.04
N SER A 566 -20.17 -23.61 20.98
CA SER A 566 -21.16 -24.27 21.84
C SER A 566 -20.69 -24.27 23.30
N HIS A 567 -19.42 -24.57 23.56
CA HIS A 567 -18.80 -24.60 24.88
C HIS A 567 -17.51 -23.76 24.87
N GLU A 568 -16.44 -24.21 25.51
CA GLU A 568 -15.20 -23.44 25.69
C GLU A 568 -14.21 -23.51 24.52
N GLU A 569 -14.57 -24.10 23.38
CA GLU A 569 -13.67 -24.28 22.22
C GLU A 569 -13.11 -22.95 21.70
N VAL A 570 -13.88 -21.86 21.83
CA VAL A 570 -13.43 -20.51 21.50
C VAL A 570 -12.21 -20.08 22.32
N VAL A 571 -12.09 -20.53 23.58
CA VAL A 571 -10.96 -20.20 24.45
C VAL A 571 -9.70 -20.88 23.93
N GLU A 572 -9.77 -22.16 23.57
CA GLU A 572 -8.63 -22.89 23.01
C GLU A 572 -8.16 -22.28 21.69
N TYR A 573 -9.12 -21.96 20.80
CA TYR A 573 -8.87 -21.30 19.53
C TYR A 573 -8.18 -19.94 19.72
N LEU A 574 -8.67 -19.11 20.64
CA LEU A 574 -8.08 -17.79 20.90
C LEU A 574 -6.72 -17.90 21.59
N GLN A 575 -6.51 -18.85 22.50
CA GLN A 575 -5.21 -19.10 23.12
C GLN A 575 -4.16 -19.55 22.12
N GLN A 576 -4.55 -20.26 21.05
CA GLN A 576 -3.63 -20.61 19.98
C GLN A 576 -3.24 -19.40 19.12
N LEU A 577 -4.17 -18.48 18.88
CA LEU A 577 -3.93 -17.32 18.02
C LEU A 577 -3.27 -16.14 18.74
N CYS A 578 -3.50 -15.98 20.03
CA CYS A 578 -3.11 -14.81 20.80
C CYS A 578 -1.87 -15.05 21.66
N SER A 579 -0.98 -14.07 21.73
CA SER A 579 0.21 -14.15 22.60
C SER A 579 -0.02 -13.75 24.05
N ASN A 580 -1.17 -13.16 24.39
CA ASN A 580 -1.60 -12.91 25.75
C ASN A 580 -2.67 -13.91 26.18
N ASP A 581 -2.90 -14.04 27.49
CA ASP A 581 -3.89 -14.97 28.02
C ASP A 581 -5.31 -14.53 27.66
N ALA A 582 -5.97 -15.30 26.80
CA ALA A 582 -7.36 -15.09 26.43
C ALA A 582 -8.34 -15.63 27.48
N ASN A 583 -7.92 -16.55 28.36
CA ASN A 583 -8.76 -17.17 29.38
C ASN A 583 -8.90 -16.28 30.63
N ILE A 584 -9.38 -15.06 30.43
CA ILE A 584 -9.68 -14.10 31.50
C ILE A 584 -11.11 -14.30 32.03
N PRO A 585 -11.48 -13.80 33.21
CA PRO A 585 -12.87 -13.86 33.69
C PRO A 585 -13.86 -13.21 32.71
N VAL A 586 -15.11 -13.70 32.69
CA VAL A 586 -16.21 -13.06 31.95
C VAL A 586 -16.38 -11.61 32.44
N GLY A 587 -16.60 -10.68 31.51
CA GLY A 587 -16.55 -9.24 31.78
C GLY A 587 -15.16 -8.62 31.62
N GLY A 588 -14.12 -9.45 31.48
CA GLY A 588 -12.75 -9.01 31.25
C GLY A 588 -12.47 -8.58 29.82
N ILE A 589 -11.47 -7.70 29.69
CA ILE A 589 -10.88 -7.26 28.42
C ILE A 589 -9.39 -7.61 28.43
N VAL A 590 -8.87 -8.18 27.35
CA VAL A 590 -7.43 -8.36 27.14
C VAL A 590 -6.98 -7.66 25.86
N HIS A 591 -5.94 -6.84 25.98
CA HIS A 591 -5.19 -6.33 24.83
C HIS A 591 -4.11 -7.35 24.48
N THR A 592 -4.17 -7.89 23.28
CA THR A 592 -3.31 -8.96 22.79
C THR A 592 -2.89 -8.73 21.35
N GLY A 593 -1.88 -9.47 20.89
CA GLY A 593 -1.55 -9.57 19.48
C GLY A 593 -1.69 -10.99 18.99
N MET A 594 -2.01 -11.13 17.70
CA MET A 594 -1.87 -12.39 16.97
C MET A 594 -0.58 -12.35 16.17
N GLN A 595 0.25 -13.39 16.28
CA GLN A 595 1.56 -13.44 15.61
C GLN A 595 1.59 -14.47 14.48
N ASN A 596 2.49 -14.27 13.53
CA ASN A 596 2.92 -15.29 12.58
C ASN A 596 4.06 -16.15 13.15
N GLU A 597 4.48 -17.17 12.42
CA GLU A 597 5.54 -18.10 12.87
C GLU A 597 6.91 -17.46 13.11
N LYS A 598 7.13 -16.24 12.58
CA LYS A 598 8.34 -15.43 12.84
C LYS A 598 8.19 -14.52 14.06
N GLY A 599 7.05 -14.55 14.75
CA GLY A 599 6.74 -13.72 15.91
C GLY A 599 6.31 -12.30 15.57
N GLY A 600 6.11 -11.97 14.29
CA GLY A 600 5.64 -10.66 13.84
C GLY A 600 4.13 -10.52 13.95
N TYR A 601 3.61 -9.28 14.07
CA TYR A 601 2.18 -9.04 14.23
C TYR A 601 1.38 -9.33 12.95
N GLU A 602 0.39 -10.22 13.05
CA GLU A 602 -0.72 -10.30 12.09
C GLU A 602 -1.90 -9.43 12.52
N ASN A 603 -2.05 -9.22 13.83
CA ASN A 603 -3.06 -8.32 14.40
C ASN A 603 -2.65 -7.78 15.77
N ASP A 604 -3.07 -6.56 16.08
CA ASP A 604 -3.05 -5.97 17.42
C ASP A 604 -4.50 -5.65 17.78
N CYS A 605 -5.04 -6.32 18.79
CA CYS A 605 -6.48 -6.34 19.03
C CYS A 605 -6.86 -6.42 20.49
N ILE A 606 -8.12 -6.09 20.74
CA ILE A 606 -8.77 -6.24 22.03
C ILE A 606 -9.75 -7.40 21.94
N LEU A 607 -9.70 -8.30 22.92
CA LEU A 607 -10.69 -9.35 23.11
C LEU A 607 -11.51 -9.06 24.37
N VAL A 608 -12.82 -9.12 24.24
CA VAL A 608 -13.78 -8.93 25.32
C VAL A 608 -14.49 -10.25 25.57
N ARG A 609 -14.31 -10.85 26.74
CA ARG A 609 -14.94 -12.15 27.07
C ARG A 609 -16.36 -11.92 27.56
N GLN A 610 -17.34 -12.19 26.71
CA GLN A 610 -18.74 -11.87 26.98
C GLN A 610 -19.49 -12.95 27.76
N SER A 611 -19.12 -14.21 27.55
CA SER A 611 -19.60 -15.38 28.27
C SER A 611 -18.50 -16.45 28.26
N GLU A 612 -18.76 -17.62 28.82
CA GLU A 612 -17.83 -18.76 28.76
C GLU A 612 -17.49 -19.15 27.31
N ASN A 613 -18.44 -18.97 26.38
CA ASN A 613 -18.40 -19.40 24.99
C ASN A 613 -18.50 -18.27 23.95
N SER A 614 -18.35 -16.99 24.33
CA SER A 614 -18.48 -15.84 23.42
C SER A 614 -17.45 -14.76 23.69
N TYR A 615 -16.81 -14.28 22.61
CA TYR A 615 -15.90 -13.15 22.61
C TYR A 615 -16.30 -12.10 21.58
N PHE A 616 -16.02 -10.84 21.89
CA PHE A 616 -16.10 -9.73 20.96
C PHE A 616 -14.71 -9.16 20.73
N MET A 617 -14.23 -9.25 19.49
CA MET A 617 -12.91 -8.75 19.11
C MET A 617 -13.03 -7.38 18.43
N VAL A 618 -12.13 -6.48 18.80
CA VAL A 618 -11.94 -5.17 18.15
C VAL A 618 -10.55 -5.10 17.55
N SER A 619 -10.46 -4.72 16.29
CA SER A 619 -9.19 -4.58 15.54
C SER A 619 -9.14 -3.26 14.75
N PRO A 620 -7.94 -2.76 14.40
CA PRO A 620 -7.78 -1.56 13.59
C PRO A 620 -8.55 -1.62 12.27
N THR A 621 -9.09 -0.49 11.81
CA THR A 621 -9.94 -0.39 10.61
C THR A 621 -9.42 -1.13 9.37
N LEU A 622 -8.11 -1.07 9.11
CA LEU A 622 -7.50 -1.70 7.92
C LEU A 622 -7.52 -3.23 7.95
N GLN A 623 -7.83 -3.83 9.10
CA GLN A 623 -7.71 -5.27 9.29
C GLN A 623 -8.93 -6.05 8.83
N GLN A 624 -10.09 -5.41 8.65
CA GLN A 624 -11.39 -6.08 8.46
C GLN A 624 -11.32 -7.37 7.61
N THR A 625 -10.82 -7.29 6.37
CA THR A 625 -10.69 -8.46 5.48
C THR A 625 -9.53 -9.37 5.90
N ARG A 626 -8.33 -8.81 6.14
CA ARG A 626 -7.10 -9.56 6.44
C ARG A 626 -7.26 -10.42 7.70
N ILE A 627 -7.74 -9.83 8.79
CA ILE A 627 -7.84 -10.56 10.05
C ILE A 627 -8.97 -11.58 10.04
N TYR A 628 -10.10 -11.26 9.40
CA TYR A 628 -11.19 -12.22 9.26
C TYR A 628 -10.72 -13.47 8.51
N GLN A 629 -9.95 -13.30 7.45
CA GLN A 629 -9.33 -14.39 6.71
C GLN A 629 -8.28 -15.14 7.53
N TRP A 630 -7.36 -14.42 8.20
CA TRP A 630 -6.35 -15.04 9.07
C TRP A 630 -7.00 -15.95 10.10
N MET A 631 -8.03 -15.46 10.78
CA MET A 631 -8.79 -16.23 11.75
C MET A 631 -9.51 -17.41 11.11
N SER A 632 -10.19 -17.20 9.98
CA SER A 632 -10.94 -18.24 9.26
C SER A 632 -10.05 -19.40 8.82
N ARG A 633 -8.79 -19.12 8.42
CA ARG A 633 -7.82 -20.15 8.02
C ARG A 633 -7.32 -21.02 9.17
N HIS A 634 -7.44 -20.53 10.39
CA HIS A 634 -7.01 -21.24 11.60
C HIS A 634 -8.19 -21.82 12.39
N LEU A 635 -9.42 -21.75 11.87
CA LEU A 635 -10.57 -22.38 12.50
C LEU A 635 -10.34 -23.88 12.69
N PRO A 636 -10.84 -24.45 13.80
CA PRO A 636 -10.73 -25.88 14.04
C PRO A 636 -11.51 -26.67 12.97
N ALA A 637 -11.01 -27.85 12.62
CA ALA A 637 -11.56 -28.68 11.55
C ALA A 637 -12.96 -29.26 11.86
N ASP A 638 -13.36 -29.26 13.12
CA ASP A 638 -14.68 -29.69 13.59
C ASP A 638 -15.76 -28.60 13.44
N HIS A 639 -15.38 -27.38 13.04
CA HIS A 639 -16.27 -26.23 12.86
C HIS A 639 -17.04 -25.81 14.12
N LEU A 640 -16.52 -26.10 15.33
CA LEU A 640 -17.16 -25.76 16.60
C LEU A 640 -17.06 -24.26 16.95
N VAL A 641 -16.20 -23.50 16.27
CA VAL A 641 -16.03 -22.06 16.45
C VAL A 641 -16.55 -21.30 15.22
N GLY A 642 -17.44 -20.34 15.45
CA GLY A 642 -17.98 -19.44 14.44
C GLY A 642 -17.41 -18.03 14.54
N LEU A 643 -17.24 -17.38 13.39
CA LEU A 643 -16.81 -15.98 13.25
C LEU A 643 -17.92 -15.19 12.55
N ASN A 644 -18.20 -13.98 13.03
CA ASN A 644 -19.14 -13.08 12.38
C ASN A 644 -18.60 -11.64 12.37
N ASP A 645 -18.45 -11.05 11.18
CA ASP A 645 -18.08 -9.65 11.04
C ASP A 645 -19.29 -8.76 11.37
N VAL A 646 -19.24 -8.15 12.56
CA VAL A 646 -20.28 -7.26 13.08
C VAL A 646 -19.85 -5.79 13.02
N THR A 647 -18.86 -5.46 12.19
CA THR A 647 -18.29 -4.11 12.07
C THR A 647 -19.36 -3.03 11.87
N SER A 648 -20.37 -3.29 11.04
CA SER A 648 -21.44 -2.34 10.72
C SER A 648 -22.61 -2.36 11.73
N LYS A 649 -22.71 -3.38 12.59
CA LYS A 649 -23.78 -3.54 13.59
C LYS A 649 -23.68 -2.52 14.72
N TYR A 650 -22.47 -2.04 15.00
CA TYR A 650 -22.20 -1.12 16.11
C TYR A 650 -21.63 0.21 15.63
N THR A 651 -22.20 1.28 16.15
CA THR A 651 -21.58 2.62 16.18
C THR A 651 -20.72 2.70 17.45
N VAL A 652 -19.52 3.25 17.32
CA VAL A 652 -18.58 3.34 18.44
C VAL A 652 -18.30 4.79 18.76
N ILE A 653 -18.57 5.18 20.01
CA ILE A 653 -18.24 6.49 20.53
C ILE A 653 -17.20 6.32 21.63
N ASN A 654 -16.01 6.89 21.43
CA ASN A 654 -15.03 7.01 22.49
C ASN A 654 -15.28 8.32 23.25
N ILE A 655 -15.45 8.21 24.55
CA ILE A 655 -15.63 9.32 25.48
C ILE A 655 -14.34 9.44 26.28
N VAL A 656 -13.62 10.54 26.09
CA VAL A 656 -12.25 10.73 26.57
C VAL A 656 -12.16 11.99 27.41
N GLY A 657 -11.65 11.88 28.63
CA GLY A 657 -11.37 13.03 29.48
C GLY A 657 -11.70 12.80 30.96
N PRO A 658 -11.32 13.74 31.83
CA PRO A 658 -11.47 13.59 33.28
C PRO A 658 -12.93 13.54 33.74
N LYS A 659 -13.86 14.15 32.99
CA LYS A 659 -15.29 14.22 33.33
C LYS A 659 -16.15 13.13 32.68
N ALA A 660 -15.51 12.16 32.00
CA ALA A 660 -16.21 11.12 31.27
C ALA A 660 -17.09 10.24 32.18
N THR A 661 -16.59 9.89 33.37
CA THR A 661 -17.35 9.07 34.34
C THR A 661 -18.57 9.81 34.86
N GLU A 662 -18.43 11.08 35.25
CA GLU A 662 -19.54 11.90 35.76
C GLU A 662 -20.65 12.05 34.71
N LEU A 663 -20.29 12.38 33.46
CA LEU A 663 -21.22 12.49 32.35
C LEU A 663 -21.99 11.18 32.09
N LEU A 664 -21.28 10.04 32.06
CA LEU A 664 -21.94 8.76 31.82
C LEU A 664 -22.81 8.30 32.99
N SER A 665 -22.42 8.62 34.23
CA SER A 665 -23.24 8.36 35.40
C SER A 665 -24.56 9.13 35.37
N GLU A 666 -24.61 10.33 34.78
CA GLU A 666 -25.86 11.08 34.59
C GLU A 666 -26.74 10.48 33.49
N LEU A 667 -26.12 9.91 32.45
CA LEU A 667 -26.81 9.28 31.31
C LEU A 667 -27.31 7.86 31.58
N SER A 668 -26.88 7.25 32.69
CA SER A 668 -27.17 5.86 33.01
C SER A 668 -27.82 5.72 34.38
N ASN A 669 -28.81 4.82 34.45
CA ASN A 669 -29.37 4.37 35.73
C ASN A 669 -28.53 3.24 36.38
N SER A 670 -27.36 2.93 35.82
CA SER A 670 -26.45 1.87 36.29
C SER A 670 -25.12 2.47 36.75
N ASP A 671 -24.45 1.78 37.67
CA ASP A 671 -23.07 2.13 38.01
C ASP A 671 -22.14 1.94 36.79
N ILE A 672 -21.49 3.05 36.39
CA ILE A 672 -20.54 3.17 35.27
C ILE A 672 -19.08 3.11 35.77
N ASN A 673 -18.85 3.01 37.08
CA ASN A 673 -17.51 2.91 37.63
C ASN A 673 -16.91 1.51 37.38
N LEU A 674 -16.34 1.35 36.19
CA LEU A 674 -15.68 0.12 35.75
C LEU A 674 -14.18 0.18 36.02
N SER A 675 -13.64 -0.94 36.50
CA SER A 675 -12.19 -1.12 36.58
C SER A 675 -11.57 -1.10 35.18
N PRO A 676 -10.34 -0.59 35.01
CA PRO A 676 -9.66 -0.65 33.71
C PRO A 676 -9.62 -2.06 33.15
N PHE A 677 -9.77 -2.19 31.82
CA PHE A 677 -9.82 -3.47 31.13
C PHE A 677 -10.99 -4.39 31.56
N THR A 678 -12.11 -3.81 31.96
CA THR A 678 -13.38 -4.53 32.06
C THR A 678 -14.44 -3.89 31.17
N TYR A 679 -15.48 -4.66 30.88
CA TYR A 679 -16.64 -4.16 30.17
C TYR A 679 -17.92 -4.51 30.94
N LYS A 680 -18.98 -3.73 30.69
CA LYS A 680 -20.33 -4.02 31.15
C LYS A 680 -21.34 -3.62 30.11
N THR A 681 -22.45 -4.34 30.08
CA THR A 681 -23.64 -3.96 29.32
C THR A 681 -24.54 -3.12 30.22
N VAL A 682 -24.86 -1.91 29.79
CA VAL A 682 -25.66 -0.96 30.56
C VAL A 682 -26.66 -0.22 29.67
N ASN A 683 -27.68 0.36 30.28
CA ASN A 683 -28.61 1.25 29.60
C ASN A 683 -28.03 2.67 29.61
N ILE A 684 -27.84 3.28 28.44
CA ILE A 684 -27.36 4.67 28.29
C ILE A 684 -28.39 5.44 27.48
N ALA A 685 -28.89 6.56 28.01
CA ALA A 685 -29.84 7.43 27.31
C ALA A 685 -31.00 6.61 26.66
N TYR A 686 -31.70 5.81 27.46
CA TYR A 686 -32.79 4.92 27.03
C TYR A 686 -32.44 3.81 26.02
N ALA A 687 -31.21 3.76 25.50
CA ALA A 687 -30.75 2.64 24.70
C ALA A 687 -30.36 1.48 25.61
N SER A 688 -31.01 0.34 25.42
CA SER A 688 -30.68 -0.90 26.10
C SER A 688 -29.41 -1.53 25.53
N ASP A 689 -28.76 -2.32 26.36
CA ASP A 689 -27.66 -3.20 25.97
C ASP A 689 -26.45 -2.52 25.31
N VAL A 690 -26.13 -1.28 25.71
CA VAL A 690 -24.92 -0.60 25.27
C VAL A 690 -23.71 -1.22 25.98
N MET A 691 -22.76 -1.72 25.20
CA MET A 691 -21.52 -2.28 25.73
C MET A 691 -20.54 -1.14 26.02
N VAL A 692 -20.23 -0.92 27.29
CA VAL A 692 -19.30 0.10 27.78
C VAL A 692 -18.00 -0.58 28.18
N MET A 693 -16.90 -0.18 27.54
CA MET A 693 -15.56 -0.70 27.80
C MET A 693 -14.71 0.36 28.52
N ALA A 694 -14.09 0.00 29.64
CA ALA A 694 -13.15 0.84 30.37
C ALA A 694 -11.73 0.76 29.79
N PHE A 695 -11.60 1.19 28.53
CA PHE A 695 -10.35 1.22 27.78
C PHE A 695 -10.41 2.31 26.72
N THR A 696 -9.31 3.02 26.46
CA THR A 696 -9.20 3.99 25.37
C THR A 696 -7.88 3.82 24.61
N HIS A 697 -7.88 4.16 23.32
CA HIS A 697 -6.67 4.17 22.48
C HIS A 697 -5.95 5.53 22.46
N THR A 698 -6.30 6.45 23.36
CA THR A 698 -5.76 7.82 23.41
C THR A 698 -4.69 7.99 24.50
N GLY A 699 -4.65 7.08 25.47
CA GLY A 699 -3.81 7.20 26.67
C GLY A 699 -4.38 8.16 27.73
N GLU A 700 -5.59 8.68 27.51
CA GLU A 700 -6.36 9.44 28.50
C GLU A 700 -7.47 8.57 29.09
N SER A 701 -7.94 8.89 30.31
CA SER A 701 -9.06 8.20 30.94
C SER A 701 -10.34 8.33 30.12
N GLY A 702 -11.19 7.31 30.15
CA GLY A 702 -12.45 7.33 29.42
C GLY A 702 -13.02 5.95 29.16
N TYR A 703 -14.04 5.92 28.30
CA TYR A 703 -14.78 4.71 27.93
C TYR A 703 -15.01 4.64 26.43
N CYS A 704 -15.18 3.42 25.91
CA CYS A 704 -15.66 3.19 24.55
C CYS A 704 -17.08 2.59 24.61
N LEU A 705 -18.05 3.25 23.98
CA LEU A 705 -19.44 2.82 23.91
C LEU A 705 -19.66 2.13 22.57
N TYR A 706 -20.03 0.86 22.61
CA TYR A 706 -20.45 0.07 21.46
C TYR A 706 -21.97 0.02 21.45
N ILE A 707 -22.54 0.91 20.64
CA ILE A 707 -23.98 1.18 20.59
C ILE A 707 -24.55 0.45 19.37
N PRO A 708 -25.62 -0.35 19.52
CA PRO A 708 -26.34 -0.86 18.36
C PRO A 708 -26.71 0.30 17.43
N SER A 709 -26.36 0.19 16.14
CA SER A 709 -26.36 1.33 15.22
C SER A 709 -27.70 2.06 15.11
N GLU A 710 -28.83 1.39 15.39
CA GLU A 710 -30.17 1.99 15.38
C GLU A 710 -30.40 3.03 16.50
N TYR A 711 -29.72 2.90 17.64
CA TYR A 711 -29.84 3.84 18.78
C TYR A 711 -28.80 4.95 18.75
N ALA A 712 -27.80 4.86 17.87
CA ALA A 712 -26.61 5.70 17.86
C ALA A 712 -26.92 7.21 17.83
N LEU A 713 -27.87 7.64 16.99
CA LEU A 713 -28.24 9.04 16.88
C LEU A 713 -28.85 9.59 18.18
N HIS A 714 -29.73 8.81 18.81
CA HIS A 714 -30.38 9.20 20.06
C HIS A 714 -29.39 9.24 21.24
N VAL A 715 -28.53 8.23 21.35
CA VAL A 715 -27.49 8.20 22.39
C VAL A 715 -26.55 9.39 22.20
N TYR A 716 -26.08 9.63 20.98
CA TYR A 716 -25.20 10.75 20.68
C TYR A 716 -25.87 12.11 20.96
N SER A 717 -27.12 12.33 20.53
CA SER A 717 -27.80 13.60 20.78
C SER A 717 -27.97 13.89 22.27
N THR A 718 -28.32 12.88 23.05
CA THR A 718 -28.52 13.00 24.50
C THR A 718 -27.19 13.21 25.22
N LEU A 719 -26.16 12.48 24.80
CA LEU A 719 -24.78 12.64 25.27
C LEU A 719 -24.26 14.06 25.04
N MET A 720 -24.49 14.63 23.85
CA MET A 720 -24.05 15.99 23.56
C MET A 720 -24.87 17.06 24.28
N ALA A 721 -26.17 16.83 24.48
CA ALA A 721 -27.04 17.76 25.21
C ALA A 721 -26.64 17.89 26.69
N ILE A 722 -26.54 16.76 27.40
CA ILE A 722 -26.11 16.72 28.81
C ILE A 722 -24.62 17.07 28.93
N GLY A 723 -23.80 16.56 28.00
CA GLY A 723 -22.37 16.79 27.96
C GLY A 723 -21.95 18.25 27.88
N LYS A 724 -22.85 19.17 27.50
CA LYS A 724 -22.59 20.62 27.49
C LYS A 724 -22.05 21.13 28.83
N ASP A 725 -22.60 20.66 29.94
CA ASP A 725 -22.19 21.10 31.28
C ASP A 725 -20.82 20.51 31.70
N TYR A 726 -20.42 19.44 31.02
CA TYR A 726 -19.12 18.77 31.19
C TYR A 726 -18.07 19.24 30.17
N GLY A 727 -18.41 20.18 29.28
CA GLY A 727 -17.53 20.64 28.21
C GLY A 727 -17.34 19.61 27.10
N ALA A 728 -18.39 18.84 26.80
CA ALA A 728 -18.37 17.83 25.74
C ALA A 728 -18.16 18.46 24.36
N ARG A 729 -17.25 17.89 23.58
CA ARG A 729 -16.92 18.35 22.24
C ARG A 729 -16.58 17.19 21.33
N ASP A 730 -16.97 17.31 20.06
CA ASP A 730 -16.55 16.39 19.02
C ASP A 730 -15.06 16.52 18.73
N VAL A 731 -14.39 15.38 18.57
CA VAL A 731 -12.94 15.30 18.35
C VAL A 731 -12.64 14.41 17.15
N GLY A 732 -11.80 14.92 16.26
CA GLY A 732 -11.41 14.23 15.04
C GLY A 732 -10.31 13.19 15.24
N VAL A 733 -10.21 12.27 14.29
CA VAL A 733 -9.23 11.17 14.35
C VAL A 733 -7.78 11.65 14.19
N LEU A 734 -7.53 12.85 13.65
CA LEU A 734 -6.18 13.42 13.59
C LEU A 734 -5.69 13.85 14.98
N THR A 735 -6.55 14.46 15.79
CA THR A 735 -6.23 14.82 17.17
C THR A 735 -5.97 13.57 18.00
N GLN A 736 -6.84 12.56 17.87
CA GLN A 736 -6.63 11.24 18.49
C GLN A 736 -5.29 10.60 18.08
N ARG A 737 -4.92 10.70 16.80
CA ARG A 737 -3.63 10.19 16.31
C ARG A 737 -2.45 10.93 16.94
N PHE A 738 -2.53 12.23 17.19
CA PHE A 738 -1.44 12.97 17.83
C PHE A 738 -1.33 12.62 19.32
N MET A 739 -2.45 12.47 20.02
CA MET A 739 -2.49 12.03 21.41
C MET A 739 -1.79 10.67 21.60
N ARG A 740 -2.12 9.67 20.76
CA ARG A 740 -1.52 8.33 20.89
C ARG A 740 -0.01 8.34 20.63
N ILE A 741 0.47 9.19 19.71
CA ILE A 741 1.90 9.34 19.41
C ILE A 741 2.63 9.96 20.60
N GLU A 742 2.09 11.03 21.18
CA GLU A 742 2.63 11.68 22.38
C GLU A 742 2.71 10.69 23.57
N ARG A 743 1.77 9.74 23.63
CA ARG A 743 1.71 8.67 24.64
C ARG A 743 2.53 7.42 24.31
N PHE A 744 3.32 7.44 23.23
CA PHE A 744 4.13 6.32 22.78
C PHE A 744 3.32 5.03 22.54
N ILE A 745 2.13 5.16 21.97
CA ILE A 745 1.26 4.03 21.63
C ILE A 745 1.49 3.68 20.15
N PRO A 746 2.07 2.51 19.83
CA PRO A 746 2.26 2.07 18.44
C PRO A 746 0.92 1.70 17.79
N PHE A 747 0.82 1.83 16.47
CA PHE A 747 -0.41 1.52 15.72
C PHE A 747 -0.16 0.59 14.52
N TRP A 748 -1.17 -0.21 14.18
CA TRP A 748 -1.14 -1.11 13.03
C TRP A 748 -0.89 -0.38 11.71
N ALA A 749 -0.03 -0.97 10.88
CA ALA A 749 0.42 -0.46 9.59
C ALA A 749 1.17 0.89 9.64
N GLU A 750 1.55 1.36 10.84
CA GLU A 750 2.54 2.42 11.05
C GLU A 750 3.77 1.84 11.78
N GLU A 751 3.59 1.42 13.04
CA GLU A 751 4.66 0.77 13.83
C GLU A 751 4.52 -0.76 13.86
N LEU A 752 3.29 -1.29 13.83
CA LEU A 752 3.03 -2.73 13.95
C LEU A 752 2.74 -3.33 12.56
N THR A 753 3.51 -4.33 12.18
CA THR A 753 3.39 -5.04 10.90
C THR A 753 3.76 -6.53 11.07
N PRO A 754 3.54 -7.38 10.04
CA PRO A 754 4.00 -8.77 10.04
C PRO A 754 5.51 -8.99 10.21
N TYR A 755 6.32 -7.93 10.14
CA TYR A 755 7.78 -7.97 10.26
C TYR A 755 8.30 -7.30 11.54
N VAL A 756 7.40 -6.95 12.46
CA VAL A 756 7.73 -6.32 13.73
C VAL A 756 7.24 -7.22 14.84
N THR A 757 8.13 -7.57 15.78
CA THR A 757 7.75 -8.38 16.94
C THR A 757 7.32 -7.51 18.12
N PRO A 758 6.60 -8.07 19.11
CA PRO A 758 6.28 -7.37 20.36
C PRO A 758 7.51 -6.83 21.10
N TYR A 759 8.65 -7.52 21.07
CA TYR A 759 9.87 -7.06 21.74
C TYR A 759 10.49 -5.85 21.03
N GLU A 760 10.53 -5.86 19.70
CA GLU A 760 11.02 -4.72 18.91
C GLU A 760 10.13 -3.49 19.12
N ALA A 761 8.81 -3.67 19.17
CA ALA A 761 7.82 -2.63 19.42
C ALA A 761 7.78 -2.14 20.89
N GLY A 762 8.30 -2.93 21.84
CA GLY A 762 8.32 -2.58 23.26
C GLY A 762 7.11 -3.04 24.05
N ASN A 763 6.32 -3.92 23.45
CA ASN A 763 5.12 -4.52 24.00
C ASN A 763 5.37 -5.95 24.51
N GLY A 764 6.62 -6.35 24.74
CA GLY A 764 6.98 -7.68 25.22
C GLY A 764 6.29 -8.09 26.53
N TYR A 765 5.90 -7.13 27.36
CA TYR A 765 5.13 -7.36 28.59
C TYR A 765 3.73 -7.95 28.36
N ARG A 766 3.18 -7.82 27.14
CA ARG A 766 1.89 -8.38 26.72
C ARG A 766 2.00 -9.85 26.29
N VAL A 767 3.21 -10.37 26.09
CA VAL A 767 3.44 -11.75 25.63
C VAL A 767 3.57 -12.68 26.84
N LYS A 768 2.67 -13.66 26.95
CA LYS A 768 2.67 -14.71 27.97
C LYS A 768 3.30 -15.98 27.42
N LEU A 769 4.62 -16.08 27.57
CA LEU A 769 5.37 -17.28 27.14
C LEU A 769 5.06 -18.53 27.95
N ASN A 770 4.66 -18.35 29.21
CA ASN A 770 4.24 -19.42 30.11
C ASN A 770 2.78 -19.12 30.49
N VAL A 771 1.84 -19.77 29.80
CA VAL A 771 0.44 -19.74 30.17
C VAL A 771 0.18 -20.98 31.02
N ASN A 772 -0.39 -20.80 32.22
CA ASN A 772 -0.65 -21.89 33.16
C ASN A 772 -1.90 -22.67 32.75
N ILE A 773 -1.84 -23.42 31.64
CA ILE A 773 -2.88 -24.37 31.26
C ILE A 773 -2.23 -25.68 30.79
N THR A 774 -2.99 -26.78 30.89
CA THR A 774 -2.68 -28.17 30.59
C THR A 774 -1.67 -28.36 29.44
N ILE A 775 -0.81 -29.38 29.53
CA ILE A 775 0.35 -29.64 28.65
C ILE A 775 0.06 -29.55 27.13
N LYS A 776 -1.19 -29.78 26.67
CA LYS A 776 -1.61 -29.61 25.26
C LYS A 776 -1.76 -28.16 24.79
N GLN A 777 -1.95 -27.19 25.68
CA GLN A 777 -2.32 -25.80 25.37
C GLN A 777 -1.16 -24.79 25.55
N ASN A 778 0.07 -25.27 25.75
CA ASN A 778 1.24 -24.40 25.97
C ASN A 778 1.86 -23.88 24.66
N TYR A 779 1.07 -23.62 23.61
CA TYR A 779 1.55 -23.14 22.31
C TYR A 779 0.58 -22.13 21.69
N PHE A 780 1.13 -20.99 21.26
CA PHE A 780 0.48 -20.03 20.38
C PHE A 780 1.37 -19.76 19.17
N ILE A 781 0.79 -19.34 18.04
CA ILE A 781 1.53 -19.12 16.78
C ILE A 781 2.64 -18.06 16.99
N GLY A 782 3.88 -18.40 16.63
CA GLY A 782 5.03 -17.50 16.81
C GLY A 782 5.71 -17.58 18.18
N LYS A 783 5.21 -18.40 19.13
CA LYS A 783 5.80 -18.56 20.47
C LYS A 783 7.29 -18.91 20.41
N SER A 784 7.67 -19.88 19.58
CA SER A 784 9.07 -20.34 19.46
C SER A 784 10.01 -19.23 18.99
N ALA A 785 9.56 -18.40 18.04
CA ALA A 785 10.33 -17.25 17.56
C ALA A 785 10.49 -16.19 18.66
N LEU A 786 9.43 -15.91 19.42
CA LEU A 786 9.47 -14.95 20.53
C LEU A 786 10.29 -15.45 21.73
N GLN A 787 10.27 -16.74 22.04
CA GLN A 787 11.14 -17.33 23.06
C GLN A 787 12.62 -17.18 22.69
N ARG A 788 12.94 -17.47 21.42
CA ARG A 788 14.29 -17.29 20.89
C ARG A 788 14.74 -15.83 20.96
N GLN A 789 13.92 -14.92 20.43
CA GLN A 789 14.25 -13.49 20.43
C GLN A 789 14.37 -12.90 21.84
N LYS A 790 13.62 -13.41 22.82
CA LYS A 790 13.78 -13.00 24.23
C LYS A 790 15.18 -13.31 24.78
N THR A 791 15.78 -14.42 24.34
CA THR A 791 17.14 -14.84 24.75
C THR A 791 18.22 -14.16 23.91
N GLU A 792 18.03 -14.08 22.59
CA GLU A 792 19.01 -13.52 21.65
C GLU A 792 19.04 -11.99 21.62
N GLY A 793 17.97 -11.33 22.07
CA GLY A 793 17.79 -9.88 21.97
C GLY A 793 17.18 -9.45 20.64
N VAL A 794 17.02 -8.12 20.48
CA VAL A 794 16.42 -7.51 19.28
C VAL A 794 17.49 -6.79 18.45
N THR A 795 17.33 -6.79 17.12
CA THR A 795 18.23 -6.09 16.18
C THR A 795 17.71 -4.71 15.76
N LYS A 796 16.46 -4.41 16.10
CA LYS A 796 15.84 -3.10 15.96
C LYS A 796 14.92 -2.80 17.15
N ARG A 797 14.75 -1.53 17.48
CA ARG A 797 13.89 -1.09 18.58
C ARG A 797 13.08 0.14 18.20
N LEU A 798 11.79 0.13 18.51
CA LEU A 798 10.94 1.31 18.43
C LEU A 798 11.31 2.30 19.54
N VAL A 799 11.52 3.57 19.17
CA VAL A 799 11.94 4.65 20.07
C VAL A 799 11.09 5.89 19.80
N LEU A 800 10.75 6.62 20.86
CA LEU A 800 10.12 7.93 20.78
C LEU A 800 11.20 9.01 20.72
N PHE A 801 11.05 9.97 19.81
CA PHE A 801 11.96 11.07 19.60
C PHE A 801 11.24 12.40 19.78
N VAL A 802 11.78 13.26 20.64
CA VAL A 802 11.29 14.63 20.83
C VAL A 802 12.14 15.58 19.99
N LEU A 803 11.51 16.28 19.04
CA LEU A 803 12.19 17.23 18.17
C LEU A 803 12.56 18.52 18.92
N ASN A 804 13.76 19.05 18.71
CA ASN A 804 14.21 20.32 19.28
C ASN A 804 14.76 21.26 18.18
N GLY A 805 14.75 22.57 18.44
CA GLY A 805 15.39 23.56 17.56
C GLY A 805 14.66 23.87 16.25
N MET A 806 13.40 23.45 16.10
CA MET A 806 12.55 23.75 14.95
C MET A 806 11.63 24.95 15.23
N ASP A 807 11.51 25.87 14.27
CA ASP A 807 10.44 26.89 14.24
C ASP A 807 9.19 26.27 13.60
N LEU A 808 8.24 25.87 14.45
CA LEU A 808 7.01 25.19 14.04
C LEU A 808 6.17 25.95 13.01
N ASN A 809 6.33 27.26 12.87
CA ASN A 809 5.56 28.08 11.93
C ASN A 809 6.25 28.28 10.58
N LYS A 810 7.56 28.01 10.48
CA LYS A 810 8.35 28.23 9.26
C LYS A 810 8.96 26.96 8.68
N ASP A 811 9.25 25.99 9.52
CA ASP A 811 9.91 24.77 9.12
C ASP A 811 8.93 23.71 8.63
N VAL A 812 9.41 22.84 7.75
CA VAL A 812 8.66 21.67 7.26
C VAL A 812 8.47 20.70 8.42
N TRP A 813 7.25 20.22 8.62
CA TRP A 813 6.93 19.28 9.68
C TRP A 813 7.34 17.84 9.33
N ALA A 814 7.64 17.06 10.36
CA ALA A 814 7.76 15.62 10.24
C ALA A 814 6.37 14.97 10.11
N TRP A 815 6.27 13.93 9.29
CA TRP A 815 5.01 13.21 9.02
C TRP A 815 5.14 11.68 9.00
N GLY A 816 6.36 11.14 8.99
CA GLY A 816 6.66 9.72 8.75
C GLY A 816 7.53 9.53 7.49
N GLY A 817 8.43 8.56 7.56
CA GLY A 817 9.41 8.24 6.52
C GLY A 817 10.71 9.03 6.59
N GLU A 818 10.88 9.98 7.51
CA GLU A 818 12.13 10.70 7.67
C GLU A 818 13.25 9.78 8.20
N PRO A 819 14.49 9.84 7.66
CA PRO A 819 15.59 9.03 8.16
C PRO A 819 16.10 9.57 9.51
N LEU A 820 16.52 8.64 10.37
CA LEU A 820 17.11 8.89 11.69
C LEU A 820 18.62 8.68 11.62
N TYR A 821 19.37 9.62 12.18
CA TYR A 821 20.82 9.55 12.30
C TYR A 821 21.25 9.56 13.76
N ARG A 822 22.35 8.85 14.05
CA ARG A 822 23.07 8.87 15.31
C ARG A 822 24.54 9.15 15.03
N ASN A 823 25.10 10.22 15.59
CA ASN A 823 26.49 10.64 15.36
C ASN A 823 26.86 10.72 13.86
N GLY A 824 25.93 11.19 13.03
CA GLY A 824 26.09 11.31 11.58
C GLY A 824 25.79 10.03 10.78
N GLU A 825 25.65 8.86 11.41
CA GLU A 825 25.37 7.59 10.74
C GLU A 825 23.87 7.28 10.72
N PHE A 826 23.38 6.74 9.61
CA PHE A 826 21.99 6.31 9.49
C PHE A 826 21.71 5.10 10.38
N VAL A 827 20.69 5.22 11.24
CA VAL A 827 20.29 4.16 12.18
C VAL A 827 18.86 3.68 11.99
N GLY A 828 18.03 4.39 11.23
CA GLY A 828 16.65 3.94 11.03
C GLY A 828 15.72 4.99 10.46
N THR A 829 14.42 4.85 10.69
CA THR A 829 13.41 5.69 10.02
C THR A 829 12.22 5.96 10.93
N VAL A 830 11.71 7.19 10.88
CA VAL A 830 10.47 7.60 11.54
C VAL A 830 9.30 6.85 10.90
N THR A 831 8.48 6.20 11.71
CA THR A 831 7.26 5.52 11.27
C THR A 831 6.05 6.45 11.35
N SER A 832 5.95 7.24 12.41
CA SER A 832 4.87 8.21 12.62
C SER A 832 5.35 9.46 13.32
N ALA A 833 4.72 10.59 13.01
CA ALA A 833 4.96 11.87 13.66
C ALA A 833 3.65 12.57 14.00
N GLY A 834 3.65 13.37 15.06
CA GLY A 834 2.53 14.19 15.49
C GLY A 834 2.98 15.30 16.43
N TYR A 835 2.12 16.31 16.62
CA TYR A 835 2.37 17.34 17.60
C TYR A 835 1.90 16.88 18.98
N GLY A 836 2.80 16.88 19.96
CA GLY A 836 2.45 16.66 21.34
C GLY A 836 1.88 17.94 21.94
N PHE A 837 0.59 17.93 22.28
CA PHE A 837 -0.10 19.12 22.75
C PHE A 837 0.28 19.49 24.20
N VAL A 838 0.72 18.51 25.00
CA VAL A 838 1.22 18.77 26.35
C VAL A 838 2.68 19.20 26.32
N THR A 839 3.48 18.53 25.50
CA THR A 839 4.92 18.79 25.36
C THR A 839 5.23 20.03 24.53
N GLU A 840 4.26 20.52 23.77
CA GLU A 840 4.35 21.61 22.80
C GLU A 840 5.47 21.43 21.76
N LYS A 841 5.70 20.18 21.38
CA LYS A 841 6.79 19.78 20.46
C LYS A 841 6.30 18.76 19.45
N LEU A 842 6.99 18.67 18.33
CA LEU A 842 6.83 17.53 17.42
C LEU A 842 7.45 16.28 18.04
N ILE A 843 6.66 15.21 18.05
CA ILE A 843 7.00 13.89 18.56
C ILE A 843 7.01 12.92 17.39
N CYS A 844 8.05 12.11 17.31
CA CYS A 844 8.22 11.10 16.28
C CYS A 844 8.39 9.71 16.93
N LEU A 845 7.75 8.69 16.39
CA LEU A 845 8.10 7.30 16.67
C LEU A 845 8.92 6.78 15.50
N GLY A 846 9.94 5.96 15.76
CA GLY A 846 10.75 5.35 14.71
C GLY A 846 11.54 4.15 15.19
N PHE A 847 11.82 3.22 14.27
CA PHE A 847 12.70 2.10 14.55
C PHE A 847 14.15 2.50 14.31
N ILE A 848 15.04 2.10 15.21
CA ILE A 848 16.49 2.20 15.05
C ILE A 848 17.18 0.84 15.21
N SER A 849 18.30 0.68 14.51
CA SER A 849 19.22 -0.46 14.52
C SER A 849 20.65 0.05 14.65
N LEU A 850 21.60 -0.87 14.90
CA LEU A 850 23.01 -0.52 14.86
C LEU A 850 23.43 -0.10 13.42
N PRO A 851 24.33 0.90 13.27
CA PRO A 851 24.87 1.28 11.97
C PRO A 851 25.52 0.10 11.25
N LYS A 852 25.29 -0.03 9.94
CA LYS A 852 25.80 -1.14 9.11
C LYS A 852 27.34 -1.14 8.95
N THR A 853 28.01 -0.07 9.34
CA THR A 853 29.47 0.14 9.23
C THR A 853 30.28 -0.62 10.29
N ARG A 854 29.64 -1.22 11.31
CA ARG A 854 30.32 -2.08 12.29
C ARG A 854 30.43 -3.52 11.78
N HIS A 855 31.67 -4.01 11.66
CA HIS A 855 32.13 -5.31 11.13
C HIS A 855 31.10 -6.47 11.04
N GLU A 856 31.12 -7.17 9.91
CA GLU A 856 30.15 -8.15 9.40
C GLU A 856 30.07 -9.53 10.12
N GLN A 857 30.40 -9.69 11.41
CA GLN A 857 30.51 -11.04 11.98
C GLN A 857 29.80 -11.35 13.31
N GLU A 858 29.11 -10.42 13.97
CA GLU A 858 28.31 -10.74 15.17
C GLU A 858 26.86 -10.27 15.06
N ILE A 859 25.95 -10.99 15.72
CA ILE A 859 24.54 -10.61 15.81
C ILE A 859 24.46 -9.28 16.55
N HIS A 860 24.13 -8.23 15.81
CA HIS A 860 24.12 -6.83 16.27
C HIS A 860 22.84 -6.54 17.07
N VAL A 861 22.82 -6.97 18.33
CA VAL A 861 21.74 -6.67 19.28
C VAL A 861 21.78 -5.19 19.66
N ILE A 862 20.64 -4.50 19.56
CA ILE A 862 20.50 -3.13 20.04
C ILE A 862 20.13 -3.12 21.52
N THR A 863 20.91 -2.40 22.34
CA THR A 863 20.72 -2.34 23.80
C THR A 863 20.14 -1.00 24.23
N THR A 864 19.51 -0.97 25.41
CA THR A 864 19.05 0.29 26.03
C THR A 864 20.20 1.29 26.21
N ASP A 865 21.39 0.82 26.61
CA ASP A 865 22.56 1.67 26.82
C ASP A 865 23.02 2.33 25.51
N PHE A 866 22.95 1.63 24.38
CA PHE A 866 23.24 2.23 23.08
C PHE A 866 22.26 3.35 22.72
N ILE A 867 20.97 3.13 23.00
CA ILE A 867 19.87 4.06 22.68
C ILE A 867 19.91 5.30 23.58
N MET A 868 20.15 5.11 24.88
CA MET A 868 20.08 6.14 25.91
C MET A 868 21.45 6.73 26.28
N ASP A 869 22.50 6.42 25.50
CA ASP A 869 23.84 6.97 25.64
C ASP A 869 23.81 8.51 25.67
N PRO A 870 24.21 9.15 26.79
CA PRO A 870 24.12 10.60 26.94
C PRO A 870 25.10 11.36 26.03
N THR A 871 26.09 10.69 25.45
CA THR A 871 27.05 11.27 24.51
C THR A 871 26.58 11.21 23.06
N ALA A 872 25.54 10.41 22.78
CA ALA A 872 25.01 10.22 21.44
C ALA A 872 24.19 11.42 20.97
N ARG A 873 24.42 11.84 19.73
CA ARG A 873 23.64 12.89 19.07
C ARG A 873 22.70 12.26 18.06
N TYR A 874 21.41 12.46 18.27
CA TYR A 874 20.38 11.99 17.34
C TYR A 874 19.83 13.15 16.51
N GLU A 875 19.58 12.88 15.24
CA GLU A 875 19.00 13.85 14.30
C GLU A 875 17.95 13.18 13.42
N ILE A 876 16.92 13.94 13.03
CA ILE A 876 15.96 13.56 11.98
C ILE A 876 16.17 14.48 10.78
N ASP A 877 16.33 13.92 9.60
CA ASP A 877 16.38 14.70 8.35
C ASP A 877 14.97 14.91 7.79
N ILE A 878 14.52 16.15 7.82
CA ILE A 878 13.23 16.57 7.30
C ILE A 878 13.49 17.39 6.03
N ALA A 879 13.24 16.76 4.88
CA ALA A 879 13.38 17.39 3.56
C ALA A 879 14.77 17.99 3.27
N GLY A 880 15.85 17.34 3.72
CA GLY A 880 17.24 17.75 3.55
C GLY A 880 17.79 18.60 4.69
N THR A 881 17.01 18.85 5.75
CA THR A 881 17.42 19.63 6.92
C THR A 881 17.42 18.74 8.16
N ARG A 882 18.55 18.65 8.87
CA ARG A 882 18.68 17.83 10.07
C ARG A 882 18.32 18.61 11.32
N PHE A 883 17.39 18.06 12.10
CA PHE A 883 16.96 18.62 13.38
C PHE A 883 17.41 17.72 14.53
N PRO A 884 17.95 18.27 15.62
CA PRO A 884 18.36 17.48 16.79
C PRO A 884 17.15 16.92 17.52
N VAL A 885 17.25 15.67 17.96
CA VAL A 885 16.18 14.97 18.67
C VAL A 885 16.68 14.27 19.93
N LYS A 886 15.78 14.07 20.89
CA LYS A 886 16.07 13.32 22.13
C LYS A 886 15.35 11.97 22.11
N PRO A 887 16.04 10.83 22.27
CA PRO A 887 15.43 9.51 22.31
C PRO A 887 14.80 9.18 23.68
N HIS A 888 13.74 8.39 23.65
CA HIS A 888 13.02 7.86 24.81
C HIS A 888 12.52 6.43 24.52
N ILE A 889 12.80 5.50 25.43
CA ILE A 889 12.35 4.09 25.35
C ILE A 889 11.07 3.81 26.15
N HIS A 890 10.60 4.82 26.89
CA HIS A 890 9.38 4.81 27.68
C HIS A 890 8.55 6.06 27.37
N PRO A 891 7.21 6.02 27.59
CA PRO A 891 6.37 7.20 27.45
C PRO A 891 6.89 8.37 28.27
N LEU A 892 6.67 9.59 27.78
CA LEU A 892 7.04 10.81 28.52
C LEU A 892 6.19 10.94 29.78
N PRO A 893 6.76 11.40 30.91
CA PRO A 893 5.99 11.72 32.10
C PRO A 893 5.11 12.93 31.78
N ILE A 894 3.80 12.71 31.72
CA ILE A 894 2.82 13.76 31.46
C ILE A 894 2.07 14.01 32.77
N PRO A 895 2.01 15.26 33.27
CA PRO A 895 1.29 15.58 34.50
C PRO A 895 -0.15 15.09 34.42
N VAL A 896 -0.66 14.45 35.47
CA VAL A 896 -2.10 14.20 35.61
C VAL A 896 -2.70 15.48 36.19
N LEU A 897 -3.71 16.07 35.54
CA LEU A 897 -4.48 17.15 36.18
C LEU A 897 -5.15 16.54 37.40
N SER A 898 -4.78 16.97 38.60
CA SER A 898 -5.42 16.48 39.83
C SER A 898 -6.90 16.85 39.79
N SER A 899 -7.79 15.92 40.14
CA SER A 899 -9.23 16.16 40.30
C SER A 899 -9.59 17.17 41.41
N LYS A 900 -8.59 17.79 42.06
CA LYS A 900 -8.74 18.76 43.16
C LYS A 900 -8.62 20.24 42.73
N SER A 901 -8.57 20.57 41.44
CA SER A 901 -8.66 21.98 41.02
C SER A 901 -10.11 22.47 41.04
N ASN A 902 -10.59 22.83 42.23
CA ASN A 902 -11.82 23.61 42.46
C ASN A 902 -11.69 25.07 41.97
N GLN A 903 -11.09 25.29 40.79
CA GLN A 903 -11.32 26.53 40.08
C GLN A 903 -12.61 26.33 39.30
N LYS A 904 -13.66 27.07 39.67
CA LYS A 904 -14.87 27.22 38.86
C LYS A 904 -14.43 27.57 37.44
N TYR A 905 -14.45 26.57 36.57
CA TYR A 905 -14.40 26.78 35.14
C TYR A 905 -15.56 27.72 34.81
N ILE A 906 -15.24 28.92 34.34
CA ILE A 906 -16.22 29.82 33.74
C ILE A 906 -16.24 29.41 32.26
N PRO A 907 -17.30 28.76 31.77
CA PRO A 907 -17.40 28.44 30.36
C PRO A 907 -17.20 29.72 29.57
N THR A 908 -16.25 29.73 28.62
CA THR A 908 -16.34 30.73 27.56
C THR A 908 -17.65 30.41 26.83
N PRO A 909 -18.64 31.31 26.82
CA PRO A 909 -19.90 31.03 26.17
C PRO A 909 -19.60 30.66 24.72
N VAL A 910 -19.82 29.40 24.37
CA VAL A 910 -20.02 29.08 22.96
C VAL A 910 -21.24 29.90 22.57
N ILE A 911 -21.06 30.84 21.64
CA ILE A 911 -22.14 31.63 21.04
C ILE A 911 -23.31 30.66 20.84
N SER A 912 -24.38 30.91 21.59
CA SER A 912 -25.54 30.06 21.76
C SER A 912 -25.78 29.15 20.55
N TYR A 913 -25.61 27.84 20.74
CA TYR A 913 -26.32 26.88 19.90
C TYR A 913 -27.80 27.16 20.12
N GLN A 914 -28.46 27.84 19.17
CA GLN A 914 -29.92 27.88 19.14
C GLN A 914 -30.40 26.43 19.12
N SER A 915 -31.30 26.10 20.04
CA SER A 915 -31.78 24.76 20.39
C SER A 915 -31.97 23.83 19.18
N ASP A 916 -31.20 22.75 19.17
CA ASP A 916 -31.17 21.69 18.14
C ASP A 916 -32.32 20.66 18.24
N VAL A 917 -33.55 21.06 18.57
CA VAL A 917 -34.73 20.17 18.45
C VAL A 917 -36.00 20.98 18.12
N SER A 918 -36.16 21.37 16.85
CA SER A 918 -37.49 21.60 16.28
C SER A 918 -37.47 21.36 14.78
N CYS A 919 -38.27 20.36 14.39
CA CYS A 919 -38.56 19.80 13.05
C CYS A 919 -37.46 18.97 12.37
#